data_AF-A0A8J9VBW1-F1
#
_entry.id   AF-A0A8J9VBW1-F1
#
_cell.length_a   1.000
_cell.length_b   1.000
_cell.length_c   1.000
_cell.angle_alpha   90.00
_cell.angle_beta   90.00
_cell.angle_gamma   90.00
#
_symmetry.space_group_name_H-M   'P 1'
#
loop_
_entity.id
_entity.type
_entity.pdbx_description
1 polymer ?
#
loop_
_entity_poly.entity_id
_entity_poly.type
_entity_poly.pdbx_seq_one_letter_code
_entity_poly.pdbx_strand_id
1 'polypeptide(L)'
;MENFRRDITYSALNNELTPPLARSAENINTPTMITLDHEHDDATNVIIHKVPQTKGGWNHIEDLDSFFTKMYRYYVRGGFYPMIMSDLLYLLQFIFIVWFSTFLVHCVDYPRLFRNDPKANRSEKLSLNDVIIPTSVCVGYISWKWWCLIVLCAIIWFMRLVISIYHLYYAYDTKLFYSNALKIKESDLAWVNWSTIQERVREAQPEHHMCVHKQEINELDIYHRILRFNNYMVAMVNKNLLPLQIHVPFVGDFHYLSRGLKWNLEFLLFYSPWSPWENCWQLRGVYKDHTKRMMLARQLERQIVLLALVNLLLAPLIQAWQILYFFFNYAELIKRSPGSLGLRTWSLYARVTLRHFNELEHELRDRLNRAHKPATKYLASFTSPITTVIAKNVVFLSASVLGVLVVLSVYDEDVLTVEHVLTIITILTCVLAGARALIGEEERLGGGCAGPARGEELLVQVLGHVHYLPAAWRGRAHTKDVAAHFQDLFQFRAAYILFELLSPLLCPLVLLSLRTRALDVVDFYRNFTVSVLGIGDVCSFAQLDIRRHGHPDWQVHGKNADKGNTQYNQGEGGKTELSLVAFSCRHPGWQPAEPSQRQFLRSLRQTMHHAIPAQNPLNKTMLGSYIQQSIFGTNTPLPAVLSCYQQQRQHYRLPDMDETSDEEEGSSRAAGLAGASGALGASALGLAQPDLPDEARDMSVSTLHLYDIHLSQAERTANVSACCTNNCSERRRGDRWESGEHTPLLQRP
;
A
#
# COMPACT_ATOMS: atom_id res chain seq x y z
N MET A 1 -10.93 -19.97 -51.12
CA MET A 1 -11.46 -19.16 -52.23
C MET A 1 -11.24 -17.71 -51.83
N GLU A 2 -10.30 -17.06 -52.53
CA GLU A 2 -9.92 -15.64 -52.57
C GLU A 2 -9.58 -14.83 -51.29
N ASN A 3 -8.27 -14.57 -51.18
CA ASN A 3 -7.58 -13.29 -50.89
C ASN A 3 -8.02 -12.42 -49.69
N PHE A 4 -7.13 -12.26 -48.70
CA PHE A 4 -6.41 -10.99 -48.50
C PHE A 4 -5.18 -11.19 -47.61
N ARG A 5 -4.01 -10.85 -48.17
CA ARG A 5 -2.66 -10.99 -47.59
C ARG A 5 -2.26 -9.65 -46.98
N ARG A 6 -1.56 -9.72 -45.84
CA ARG A 6 -0.96 -8.59 -45.12
C ARG A 6 0.11 -7.91 -45.96
N ASP A 7 0.10 -6.57 -45.99
CA ASP A 7 1.27 -5.69 -46.13
C ASP A 7 0.87 -4.31 -45.59
N ILE A 8 1.54 -3.82 -44.55
CA ILE A 8 1.42 -2.43 -44.05
C ILE A 8 2.82 -1.82 -44.13
N THR A 9 3.00 -0.98 -45.12
CA THR A 9 4.11 -0.05 -45.31
C THR A 9 3.87 1.23 -44.53
N TYR A 10 4.93 1.74 -43.89
CA TYR A 10 4.95 3.06 -43.27
C TYR A 10 5.10 4.15 -44.34
N SER A 11 4.20 5.12 -44.35
CA SER A 11 4.40 6.41 -45.03
C SER A 11 4.09 7.55 -44.04
N ALA A 12 5.08 8.41 -43.83
CA ALA A 12 4.87 9.74 -43.30
C ALA A 12 5.70 10.69 -44.16
N LEU A 13 5.01 11.64 -44.79
CA LEU A 13 5.55 12.65 -45.70
C LEU A 13 6.36 13.70 -44.95
N ASN A 14 7.51 14.06 -45.55
CA ASN A 14 8.27 15.28 -45.32
C ASN A 14 7.59 16.48 -45.98
N ASN A 15 7.78 17.65 -45.38
CA ASN A 15 7.84 18.95 -46.08
C ASN A 15 8.97 19.75 -45.43
N GLU A 16 10.04 20.03 -46.17
CA GLU A 16 10.54 21.41 -46.38
C GLU A 16 11.67 21.43 -47.42
N LEU A 17 11.69 22.52 -48.20
CA LEU A 17 12.36 22.72 -49.48
C LEU A 17 13.87 22.98 -49.35
N THR A 18 14.67 22.43 -50.27
CA THR A 18 15.93 23.02 -50.76
C THR A 18 16.10 22.80 -52.27
N PRO A 19 16.65 23.77 -53.04
CA PRO A 19 16.74 23.72 -54.51
C PRO A 19 18.02 22.99 -54.98
N PRO A 20 18.11 22.64 -56.29
CA PRO A 20 18.95 21.54 -56.77
C PRO A 20 20.28 21.99 -57.40
N LEU A 21 21.12 21.00 -57.72
CA LEU A 21 22.17 20.89 -58.76
C LEU A 21 23.46 20.33 -58.12
N ALA A 22 24.25 19.43 -58.71
CA ALA A 22 24.16 18.48 -59.81
C ALA A 22 25.45 17.62 -59.69
N ARG A 23 25.35 16.38 -60.17
CA ARG A 23 26.36 15.30 -60.26
C ARG A 23 27.79 15.70 -60.68
N SER A 24 28.79 15.00 -60.12
CA SER A 24 29.82 14.15 -60.80
C SER A 24 30.90 13.73 -59.77
N ALA A 25 31.07 12.45 -59.45
CA ALA A 25 31.86 11.42 -60.15
C ALA A 25 33.37 11.44 -59.80
N GLU A 26 33.74 10.46 -58.96
CA GLU A 26 34.91 9.56 -59.02
C GLU A 26 36.39 10.02 -59.05
N ASN A 27 37.19 9.24 -58.28
CA ASN A 27 38.61 8.86 -58.41
C ASN A 27 39.69 9.78 -57.80
N ILE A 28 40.39 9.38 -56.71
CA ILE A 28 41.44 8.34 -56.49
C ILE A 28 42.86 8.98 -56.49
N ASN A 29 43.63 8.66 -55.42
CA ASN A 29 45.10 8.72 -55.21
C ASN A 29 45.76 9.87 -54.39
N THR A 30 46.27 9.41 -53.23
CA THR A 30 47.36 9.78 -52.28
C THR A 30 48.63 10.49 -52.82
N PRO A 31 49.67 10.84 -51.98
CA PRO A 31 49.71 11.60 -50.71
C PRO A 31 50.91 12.62 -50.63
N THR A 32 51.13 13.24 -49.45
CA THR A 32 52.40 13.81 -48.86
C THR A 32 53.02 15.15 -49.32
N MET A 33 53.12 16.11 -48.36
CA MET A 33 54.28 16.92 -47.88
C MET A 33 53.81 18.32 -47.37
N ILE A 34 53.76 18.61 -46.06
CA ILE A 34 54.75 19.37 -45.22
C ILE A 34 55.37 20.58 -45.97
N THR A 35 55.20 21.89 -45.64
CA THR A 35 55.53 22.69 -44.42
C THR A 35 55.09 24.18 -44.61
N LEU A 36 54.69 24.87 -43.52
CA LEU A 36 54.89 26.31 -43.11
C LEU A 36 54.58 27.45 -44.12
N ASP A 37 53.94 28.59 -43.85
CA ASP A 37 53.46 29.34 -42.67
C ASP A 37 52.55 30.50 -43.15
N HIS A 38 51.61 30.97 -42.29
CA HIS A 38 50.89 32.28 -42.26
C HIS A 38 50.07 32.72 -43.51
N GLU A 39 48.83 33.23 -43.47
CA GLU A 39 48.08 33.98 -42.46
C GLU A 39 46.59 34.09 -42.90
N HIS A 40 45.66 34.25 -41.95
CA HIS A 40 44.29 34.82 -42.06
C HIS A 40 43.21 34.13 -42.94
N ASP A 41 42.27 33.43 -42.29
CA ASP A 41 40.89 33.93 -42.15
C ASP A 41 40.03 33.03 -41.23
N ASP A 42 39.60 33.62 -40.13
CA ASP A 42 38.57 33.10 -39.24
C ASP A 42 37.20 33.15 -39.94
N ALA A 43 36.52 32.00 -40.03
CA ALA A 43 35.10 31.83 -39.69
C ALA A 43 34.56 30.51 -40.25
N THR A 44 34.66 29.44 -39.47
CA THR A 44 33.61 28.41 -39.25
C THR A 44 34.20 27.24 -38.46
N ASN A 45 34.71 27.51 -37.26
CA ASN A 45 34.86 26.44 -36.27
C ASN A 45 33.49 26.24 -35.61
N VAL A 46 32.68 25.37 -36.21
CA VAL A 46 31.63 24.70 -35.44
C VAL A 46 32.37 23.85 -34.42
N ILE A 47 32.52 24.38 -33.21
CA ILE A 47 32.95 23.61 -32.05
C ILE A 47 31.83 22.60 -31.82
N ILE A 48 31.94 21.44 -32.47
CA ILE A 48 31.23 20.25 -32.04
C ILE A 48 31.82 19.97 -30.67
N HIS A 49 31.15 20.45 -29.62
CA HIS A 49 31.41 20.03 -28.28
C HIS A 49 31.12 18.53 -28.24
N LYS A 50 32.12 17.72 -28.59
CA LYS A 50 32.09 16.29 -28.43
C LYS A 50 32.07 16.08 -26.93
N VAL A 51 30.85 16.02 -26.38
CA VAL A 51 30.61 15.65 -24.98
C VAL A 51 31.52 14.46 -24.73
N PRO A 52 32.42 14.52 -23.73
CA PRO A 52 33.26 13.39 -23.42
C PRO A 52 32.30 12.22 -23.23
N GLN A 53 32.46 11.17 -24.05
CA GLN A 53 31.72 9.95 -23.85
C GLN A 53 32.23 9.34 -22.54
N THR A 54 31.70 9.84 -21.43
CA THR A 54 31.69 9.13 -20.17
C THR A 54 31.06 7.79 -20.48
N LYS A 55 31.79 6.72 -20.20
CA LYS A 55 31.47 5.33 -20.56
C LYS A 55 30.24 4.75 -19.83
N GLY A 56 29.27 5.59 -19.49
CA GLY A 56 28.00 5.19 -18.89
C GLY A 56 26.87 5.43 -19.88
N GLY A 57 26.15 4.38 -20.26
CA GLY A 57 25.00 4.46 -21.18
C GLY A 57 23.77 5.18 -20.62
N TRP A 58 23.94 6.08 -19.65
CA TRP A 58 22.86 6.76 -18.92
C TRP A 58 22.73 8.25 -19.26
N ASN A 59 23.42 8.72 -20.29
CA ASN A 59 23.26 10.07 -20.82
C ASN A 59 21.91 10.13 -21.55
N HIS A 60 21.05 11.09 -21.19
CA HIS A 60 19.74 11.31 -21.83
C HIS A 60 18.84 10.05 -21.82
N ILE A 61 18.19 9.79 -20.68
CA ILE A 61 17.21 8.68 -20.57
C ILE A 61 15.85 9.16 -21.11
N GLU A 62 15.28 8.44 -22.08
CA GLU A 62 13.98 8.78 -22.69
C GLU A 62 12.82 8.63 -21.68
N ASP A 63 12.71 7.46 -21.03
CA ASP A 63 11.66 7.18 -20.03
C ASP A 63 12.23 7.20 -18.60
N LEU A 64 12.38 8.41 -18.07
CA LEU A 64 12.84 8.64 -16.71
C LEU A 64 11.87 8.05 -15.66
N ASP A 65 10.57 7.98 -15.92
CA ASP A 65 9.59 7.49 -14.96
C ASP A 65 9.74 5.98 -14.75
N SER A 66 9.90 5.23 -15.84
CA SER A 66 10.21 3.80 -15.80
C SER A 66 11.58 3.55 -15.15
N PHE A 67 12.58 4.38 -15.46
CA PHE A 67 13.91 4.29 -14.86
C PHE A 67 13.89 4.45 -13.33
N PHE A 68 13.33 5.55 -12.81
CA PHE A 68 13.25 5.77 -11.36
C PHE A 68 12.37 4.75 -10.66
N THR A 69 11.28 4.29 -11.30
CA THR A 69 10.43 3.23 -10.76
C THR A 69 11.19 1.91 -10.65
N LYS A 70 12.01 1.55 -11.65
CA LYS A 70 12.85 0.35 -11.64
C LYS A 70 13.94 0.45 -10.57
N MET A 71 14.61 1.60 -10.47
CA MET A 71 15.59 1.92 -9.42
C MET A 71 14.99 1.73 -8.03
N TYR A 72 13.82 2.32 -7.77
CA TYR A 72 13.12 2.17 -6.49
C TYR A 72 12.70 0.72 -6.22
N ARG A 73 12.19 -0.02 -7.22
CA ARG A 73 11.83 -1.44 -7.06
C ARG A 73 13.05 -2.31 -6.74
N TYR A 74 14.19 -2.03 -7.36
CA TYR A 74 15.46 -2.72 -7.10
C TYR A 74 15.90 -2.55 -5.65
N TYR A 75 15.80 -1.33 -5.11
CA TYR A 75 16.04 -1.05 -3.71
C TYR A 75 15.10 -1.83 -2.78
N VAL A 76 13.77 -1.74 -3.00
CA VAL A 76 12.77 -2.37 -2.14
C VAL A 76 12.86 -3.91 -2.15
N ARG A 77 13.31 -4.51 -3.26
CA ARG A 77 13.53 -5.96 -3.37
C ARG A 77 14.87 -6.43 -2.78
N GLY A 78 15.69 -5.54 -2.25
CA GLY A 78 16.97 -5.90 -1.61
C GLY A 78 18.10 -6.23 -2.58
N GLY A 79 18.03 -5.76 -3.83
CA GLY A 79 19.09 -5.93 -4.84
C GLY A 79 18.82 -6.98 -5.91
N PHE A 80 19.86 -7.37 -6.65
CA PHE A 80 19.71 -8.19 -7.86
C PHE A 80 19.41 -9.65 -7.52
N TYR A 81 20.20 -10.28 -6.64
CA TYR A 81 20.02 -11.71 -6.33
C TYR A 81 18.66 -12.04 -5.71
N PRO A 82 18.17 -11.33 -4.67
CA PRO A 82 16.85 -11.63 -4.10
C PRO A 82 15.72 -11.38 -5.10
N MET A 83 15.85 -10.34 -5.93
CA MET A 83 14.89 -10.02 -6.99
C MET A 83 14.75 -11.15 -8.01
N ILE A 84 15.87 -11.65 -8.55
CA ILE A 84 15.86 -12.71 -9.57
C ILE A 84 15.47 -14.07 -8.97
N MET A 85 15.97 -14.39 -7.77
CA MET A 85 15.62 -15.64 -7.09
C MET A 85 14.11 -15.71 -6.83
N SER A 86 13.51 -14.61 -6.38
CA SER A 86 12.07 -14.53 -6.18
C SER A 86 11.29 -14.73 -7.48
N ASP A 87 11.67 -14.06 -8.57
CA ASP A 87 10.99 -14.20 -9.86
C ASP A 87 11.13 -15.64 -10.43
N LEU A 88 12.28 -16.28 -10.27
CA LEU A 88 12.52 -17.68 -10.66
C LEU A 88 11.66 -18.66 -9.86
N LEU A 89 11.62 -18.53 -8.54
CA LEU A 89 10.82 -19.38 -7.67
C LEU A 89 9.32 -19.21 -7.95
N TYR A 90 8.85 -18.01 -8.30
CA TYR A 90 7.46 -17.81 -8.69
C TYR A 90 7.10 -18.49 -10.02
N LEU A 91 8.03 -18.60 -10.98
CA LEU A 91 7.83 -19.37 -12.21
C LEU A 91 7.77 -20.87 -11.92
N LEU A 92 8.60 -21.37 -11.00
CA LEU A 92 8.61 -22.76 -10.57
C LEU A 92 7.32 -23.13 -9.82
N GLN A 93 6.85 -22.26 -8.92
CA GLN A 93 5.58 -22.43 -8.21
C GLN A 93 4.41 -22.60 -9.17
N PHE A 94 4.38 -21.85 -10.28
CA PHE A 94 3.33 -21.99 -11.29
C PHE A 94 3.31 -23.39 -11.92
N ILE A 95 4.48 -23.89 -12.33
CA ILE A 95 4.62 -25.24 -12.90
C ILE A 95 4.17 -26.27 -11.87
N PHE A 96 4.65 -26.14 -10.63
CA PHE A 96 4.32 -27.06 -9.55
C PHE A 96 2.82 -27.14 -9.30
N ILE A 97 2.11 -26.02 -9.21
CA ILE A 97 0.65 -25.99 -8.97
C ILE A 97 -0.09 -26.70 -10.11
N VAL A 98 0.25 -26.42 -11.37
CA VAL A 98 -0.43 -27.03 -12.53
C VAL A 98 -0.14 -28.53 -12.62
N TRP A 99 1.13 -28.91 -12.45
CA TRP A 99 1.56 -30.31 -12.47
C TRP A 99 0.92 -31.11 -11.33
N PHE A 100 1.03 -30.62 -10.09
CA PHE A 100 0.55 -31.34 -8.91
C PHE A 100 -0.99 -31.44 -8.90
N SER A 101 -1.69 -30.39 -9.33
CA SER A 101 -3.16 -30.44 -9.47
C SER A 101 -3.59 -31.45 -10.52
N THR A 102 -2.89 -31.51 -11.67
CA THR A 102 -3.16 -32.52 -12.72
C THR A 102 -2.89 -33.92 -12.21
N PHE A 103 -1.78 -34.11 -11.49
CA PHE A 103 -1.41 -35.38 -10.88
C PHE A 103 -2.47 -35.87 -9.90
N LEU A 104 -2.95 -35.01 -8.99
CA LEU A 104 -4.00 -35.35 -8.03
C LEU A 104 -5.32 -35.74 -8.71
N VAL A 105 -5.73 -35.03 -9.77
CA VAL A 105 -7.01 -35.29 -10.44
C VAL A 105 -6.99 -36.57 -11.28
N HIS A 106 -5.87 -36.88 -11.95
CA HIS A 106 -5.84 -37.93 -12.98
C HIS A 106 -4.93 -39.13 -12.66
N CYS A 107 -3.91 -38.99 -11.82
CA CYS A 107 -2.94 -40.07 -11.57
C CYS A 107 -3.11 -40.77 -10.21
N VAL A 108 -4.06 -40.35 -9.38
CA VAL A 108 -4.35 -40.94 -8.06
C VAL A 108 -5.64 -41.76 -8.12
N ASP A 109 -5.56 -43.06 -7.80
CA ASP A 109 -6.73 -43.93 -7.68
C ASP A 109 -7.41 -43.75 -6.31
N TYR A 110 -8.34 -42.78 -6.24
CA TYR A 110 -9.10 -42.50 -5.02
C TYR A 110 -9.97 -43.67 -4.53
N PRO A 111 -10.69 -44.44 -5.40
CA PRO A 111 -11.40 -45.64 -4.96
C PRO A 111 -10.51 -46.66 -4.22
N ARG A 112 -9.30 -46.91 -4.73
CA ARG A 112 -8.32 -47.78 -4.07
C ARG A 112 -7.75 -47.17 -2.80
N LEU A 113 -7.47 -45.86 -2.80
CA LEU A 113 -6.99 -45.11 -1.63
C LEU A 113 -8.00 -45.16 -0.46
N PHE A 114 -9.28 -44.96 -0.76
CA PHE A 114 -10.35 -44.95 0.25
C PHE A 114 -10.90 -46.34 0.59
N ARG A 115 -10.36 -47.41 -0.01
CA ARG A 115 -10.81 -48.81 0.19
C ARG A 115 -12.30 -49.02 -0.10
N ASN A 116 -12.82 -48.26 -1.07
CA ASN A 116 -14.20 -48.38 -1.55
C ASN A 116 -14.35 -49.48 -2.62
N ASP A 117 -13.25 -50.12 -3.03
CA ASP A 117 -13.27 -51.21 -3.98
C ASP A 117 -13.74 -52.53 -3.31
N PRO A 118 -14.87 -53.13 -3.76
CA PRO A 118 -15.36 -54.40 -3.22
C PRO A 118 -14.41 -55.58 -3.44
N LYS A 119 -13.38 -55.46 -4.29
CA LYS A 119 -12.42 -56.52 -4.61
C LYS A 119 -11.11 -56.44 -3.81
N ALA A 120 -10.93 -55.43 -2.96
CA ALA A 120 -9.68 -55.22 -2.24
C ALA A 120 -9.63 -55.96 -0.89
N ASN A 121 -8.56 -56.73 -0.64
CA ASN A 121 -8.28 -57.35 0.65
C ASN A 121 -8.02 -56.28 1.72
N ARG A 122 -8.91 -56.16 2.72
CA ARG A 122 -8.81 -55.15 3.79
C ARG A 122 -7.63 -55.39 4.77
N SER A 123 -7.01 -56.57 4.73
CA SER A 123 -5.93 -57.01 5.62
C SER A 123 -4.54 -56.57 5.17
N GLU A 124 -4.35 -56.12 3.93
CA GLU A 124 -3.04 -55.70 3.42
C GLU A 124 -2.82 -54.19 3.61
N LYS A 125 -1.60 -53.83 4.05
CA LYS A 125 -1.17 -52.43 4.14
C LYS A 125 -0.84 -51.94 2.72
N LEU A 126 -1.63 -51.01 2.20
CA LEU A 126 -1.36 -50.37 0.91
C LEU A 126 -0.13 -49.46 1.02
N SER A 127 0.77 -49.54 0.04
CA SER A 127 1.81 -48.53 -0.15
C SER A 127 1.28 -47.40 -1.05
N LEU A 128 1.91 -46.21 -0.97
CA LEU A 128 1.56 -45.09 -1.86
C LEU A 128 1.76 -45.44 -3.35
N ASN A 129 2.74 -46.29 -3.65
CA ASN A 129 3.01 -46.73 -5.02
C ASN A 129 1.85 -47.58 -5.60
N ASP A 130 1.07 -48.26 -4.76
CA ASP A 130 -0.08 -49.06 -5.19
C ASP A 130 -1.28 -48.20 -5.59
N VAL A 131 -1.33 -46.96 -5.10
CA VAL A 131 -2.41 -45.99 -5.35
C VAL A 131 -2.10 -45.13 -6.58
N ILE A 132 -0.82 -44.94 -6.90
CA ILE A 132 -0.38 -44.12 -8.02
C ILE A 132 -0.48 -44.93 -9.31
N ILE A 133 -1.28 -44.45 -10.26
CA ILE A 133 -1.45 -45.09 -11.56
C ILE A 133 -0.14 -44.94 -12.36
N PRO A 134 0.33 -46.00 -13.08
CA PRO A 134 1.51 -45.92 -13.92
C PRO A 134 1.42 -44.78 -14.95
N THR A 135 2.53 -44.06 -15.19
CA THR A 135 2.55 -42.83 -16.00
C THR A 135 1.98 -43.00 -17.41
N SER A 136 2.28 -44.12 -18.07
CA SER A 136 1.77 -44.43 -19.42
C SER A 136 0.25 -44.54 -19.46
N VAL A 137 -0.34 -45.10 -18.41
CA VAL A 137 -1.78 -45.26 -18.25
C VAL A 137 -2.41 -43.92 -17.85
N CYS A 138 -1.81 -43.19 -16.90
CA CYS A 138 -2.31 -41.88 -16.47
C CYS A 138 -2.43 -40.90 -17.66
N VAL A 139 -1.41 -40.80 -18.51
CA VAL A 139 -1.42 -39.91 -19.69
C VAL A 139 -2.56 -40.26 -20.66
N GLY A 140 -2.91 -41.55 -20.78
CA GLY A 140 -4.04 -42.00 -21.59
C GLY A 140 -5.41 -41.65 -21.01
N TYR A 141 -5.54 -41.50 -19.68
CA TYR A 141 -6.78 -41.11 -19.00
C TYR A 141 -7.07 -39.60 -19.05
N ILE A 142 -6.08 -38.77 -19.36
CA ILE A 142 -6.26 -37.31 -19.41
C ILE A 142 -7.14 -36.94 -20.61
N SER A 143 -8.30 -36.36 -20.32
CA SER A 143 -9.24 -35.91 -21.36
C SER A 143 -8.66 -34.80 -22.25
N TRP A 144 -9.10 -34.72 -23.50
CA TRP A 144 -8.67 -33.66 -24.42
C TRP A 144 -8.95 -32.24 -23.90
N LYS A 145 -10.04 -32.06 -23.13
CA LYS A 145 -10.38 -30.77 -22.50
C LYS A 145 -9.32 -30.34 -21.48
N TRP A 146 -8.80 -31.29 -20.70
CA TRP A 146 -7.72 -31.04 -19.74
C TRP A 146 -6.40 -30.72 -20.45
N TRP A 147 -6.10 -31.41 -21.56
CA TRP A 147 -4.99 -31.04 -22.42
C TRP A 147 -5.09 -29.61 -22.96
N CYS A 148 -6.27 -29.14 -23.37
CA CYS A 148 -6.47 -27.74 -23.74
C CYS A 148 -6.17 -26.77 -22.58
N LEU A 149 -6.55 -27.13 -21.34
CA LEU A 149 -6.22 -26.32 -20.16
C LEU A 149 -4.71 -26.30 -19.87
N ILE A 150 -4.02 -27.44 -19.99
CA ILE A 150 -2.56 -27.52 -19.84
C ILE A 150 -1.87 -26.63 -20.89
N VAL A 151 -2.31 -26.69 -22.15
CA VAL A 151 -1.76 -25.84 -23.23
C VAL A 151 -1.99 -24.36 -22.93
N LEU A 152 -3.17 -23.98 -22.46
CA LEU A 152 -3.46 -22.61 -22.05
C LEU A 152 -2.53 -22.16 -20.91
N CYS A 153 -2.38 -22.97 -19.86
CA CYS A 153 -1.45 -22.70 -18.75
C CYS A 153 0.00 -22.61 -19.23
N ALA A 154 0.43 -23.44 -20.18
CA ALA A 154 1.76 -23.40 -20.76
C ALA A 154 2.00 -22.11 -21.55
N ILE A 155 1.02 -21.63 -22.32
CA ILE A 155 1.09 -20.32 -23.02
C ILE A 155 1.23 -19.19 -21.99
N ILE A 156 0.41 -19.19 -20.93
CA ILE A 156 0.48 -18.18 -19.86
C ILE A 156 1.85 -18.21 -19.17
N TRP A 157 2.37 -19.40 -18.87
CA TRP A 157 3.70 -19.57 -18.28
C TRP A 157 4.80 -19.05 -19.20
N PHE A 158 4.75 -19.37 -20.49
CA PHE A 158 5.73 -18.88 -21.47
C PHE A 158 5.69 -17.35 -21.60
N MET A 159 4.51 -16.75 -21.66
CA MET A 159 4.37 -15.29 -21.64
C MET A 159 4.99 -14.68 -20.38
N ARG A 160 4.77 -15.31 -19.21
CA ARG A 160 5.37 -14.87 -17.95
C ARG A 160 6.89 -15.04 -17.93
N LEU A 161 7.43 -16.11 -18.56
CA LEU A 161 8.86 -16.31 -18.72
C LEU A 161 9.49 -15.21 -19.57
N VAL A 162 8.89 -14.85 -20.71
CA VAL A 162 9.36 -13.75 -21.57
C VAL A 162 9.40 -12.43 -20.79
N ILE A 163 8.35 -12.13 -20.03
CA ILE A 163 8.31 -10.93 -19.16
C ILE A 163 9.40 -11.00 -18.08
N SER A 164 9.65 -12.17 -17.49
CA SER A 164 10.70 -12.36 -16.49
C SER A 164 12.10 -12.14 -17.07
N ILE A 165 12.34 -12.56 -18.32
CA ILE A 165 13.61 -12.33 -19.04
C ILE A 165 13.79 -10.82 -19.29
N TYR A 166 12.72 -10.13 -19.71
CA TYR A 166 12.73 -8.67 -19.83
C TYR A 166 13.09 -8.01 -18.49
N HIS A 167 12.45 -8.43 -17.38
CA HIS A 167 12.79 -7.90 -16.05
C HIS A 167 14.23 -8.19 -15.63
N LEU A 168 14.78 -9.36 -15.97
CA LEU A 168 16.19 -9.71 -15.71
C LEU A 168 17.15 -8.74 -16.40
N TYR A 169 16.89 -8.40 -17.67
CA TYR A 169 17.69 -7.44 -18.42
C TYR A 169 17.71 -6.07 -17.73
N TYR A 170 16.55 -5.53 -17.33
CA TYR A 170 16.51 -4.24 -16.64
C TYR A 170 17.05 -4.28 -15.22
N ALA A 171 16.88 -5.39 -14.51
CA ALA A 171 17.47 -5.57 -13.19
C ALA A 171 19.00 -5.53 -13.27
N TYR A 172 19.57 -6.11 -14.33
CA TYR A 172 21.01 -6.07 -14.58
C TYR A 172 21.49 -4.66 -14.95
N ASP A 173 20.77 -3.95 -15.82
CA ASP A 173 21.08 -2.55 -16.15
C ASP A 173 21.00 -1.64 -14.91
N THR A 174 19.98 -1.85 -14.06
CA THR A 174 19.84 -1.13 -12.79
C THR A 174 20.99 -1.46 -11.84
N LYS A 175 21.43 -2.73 -11.77
CA LYS A 175 22.60 -3.13 -10.98
C LYS A 175 23.86 -2.36 -11.43
N LEU A 176 24.08 -2.25 -12.74
CA LEU A 176 25.21 -1.53 -13.30
C LEU A 176 25.15 -0.02 -12.98
N PHE A 177 23.95 0.56 -12.98
CA PHE A 177 23.74 1.94 -12.55
C PHE A 177 24.11 2.14 -11.07
N TYR A 178 23.65 1.26 -10.17
CA TYR A 178 24.00 1.34 -8.74
C TYR A 178 25.51 1.21 -8.50
N SER A 179 26.18 0.28 -9.18
CA SER A 179 27.61 0.06 -8.99
C SER A 179 28.48 1.15 -9.59
N ASN A 180 28.16 1.62 -10.80
CA ASN A 180 29.03 2.50 -11.57
C ASN A 180 28.70 3.98 -11.36
N ALA A 181 27.41 4.35 -11.40
CA ALA A 181 26.99 5.74 -11.27
C ALA A 181 26.84 6.15 -9.81
N LEU A 182 26.12 5.35 -9.01
CA LEU A 182 25.89 5.66 -7.58
C LEU A 182 27.05 5.26 -6.67
N LYS A 183 27.99 4.44 -7.17
CA LYS A 183 29.14 3.91 -6.42
C LYS A 183 28.72 3.15 -5.15
N ILE A 184 27.56 2.48 -5.20
CA ILE A 184 27.02 1.64 -4.12
C ILE A 184 27.25 0.17 -4.48
N LYS A 185 27.95 -0.56 -3.61
CA LYS A 185 28.14 -2.00 -3.77
C LYS A 185 26.86 -2.76 -3.42
N GLU A 186 26.66 -3.90 -4.06
CA GLU A 186 25.47 -4.73 -3.84
C GLU A 186 25.38 -5.27 -2.40
N SER A 187 26.50 -5.61 -1.78
CA SER A 187 26.56 -6.04 -0.37
C SER A 187 26.06 -4.99 0.61
N ASP A 188 26.21 -3.71 0.24
CA ASP A 188 25.95 -2.59 1.13
C ASP A 188 24.49 -2.13 0.98
N LEU A 189 23.83 -2.45 -0.13
CA LEU A 189 22.47 -2.00 -0.45
C LEU A 189 21.44 -2.35 0.64
N ALA A 190 21.58 -3.51 1.28
CA ALA A 190 20.70 -3.93 2.38
C ALA A 190 20.76 -3.00 3.60
N TRP A 191 21.85 -2.26 3.77
CA TRP A 191 22.14 -1.41 4.92
C TRP A 191 22.02 0.09 4.62
N VAL A 192 21.65 0.43 3.38
CA VAL A 192 21.55 1.83 2.92
C VAL A 192 20.10 2.28 2.96
N ASN A 193 19.88 3.49 3.47
CA ASN A 193 18.54 4.12 3.46
C ASN A 193 18.22 4.74 2.11
N TRP A 194 16.94 4.79 1.77
CA TRP A 194 16.47 5.40 0.52
C TRP A 194 16.90 6.86 0.37
N SER A 195 16.93 7.64 1.47
CA SER A 195 17.39 9.04 1.45
C SER A 195 18.82 9.18 0.95
N THR A 196 19.72 8.26 1.35
CA THR A 196 21.10 8.23 0.86
C THR A 196 21.16 7.91 -0.62
N ILE A 197 20.31 6.99 -1.12
CA ILE A 197 20.23 6.70 -2.56
C ILE A 197 19.77 7.94 -3.33
N GLN A 198 18.77 8.67 -2.81
CA GLN A 198 18.30 9.91 -3.45
C GLN A 198 19.39 10.98 -3.51
N GLU A 199 20.16 11.15 -2.43
CA GLU A 199 21.30 12.07 -2.41
C GLU A 199 22.35 11.69 -3.46
N ARG A 200 22.73 10.41 -3.54
CA ARG A 200 23.66 9.90 -4.57
C ARG A 200 23.14 10.12 -6.00
N VAL A 201 21.84 9.93 -6.22
CA VAL A 201 21.22 10.19 -7.52
C VAL A 201 21.29 11.67 -7.90
N ARG A 202 21.11 12.56 -6.92
CA ARG A 202 21.25 14.01 -7.12
C ARG A 202 22.70 14.41 -7.41
N GLU A 203 23.67 13.81 -6.74
CA GLU A 203 25.11 13.99 -7.02
C GLU A 203 25.51 13.45 -8.40
N ALA A 204 24.91 12.34 -8.83
CA ALA A 204 25.19 11.69 -10.11
C ALA A 204 24.55 12.40 -11.31
N GLN A 205 23.52 13.21 -11.10
CA GLN A 205 22.82 13.95 -12.15
C GLN A 205 23.72 14.92 -12.96
N PRO A 206 24.53 15.79 -12.34
CA PRO A 206 25.45 16.65 -13.09
C PRO A 206 26.57 15.88 -13.80
N GLU A 207 26.96 14.68 -13.30
CA GLU A 207 28.01 13.86 -13.89
C GLU A 207 27.54 13.09 -15.14
N HIS A 208 26.30 12.57 -15.10
CA HIS A 208 25.74 11.71 -16.16
C HIS A 208 24.65 12.38 -17.01
N HIS A 209 24.20 13.59 -16.68
CA HIS A 209 23.17 14.32 -17.42
C HIS A 209 21.93 13.44 -17.77
N MET A 210 21.40 12.70 -16.78
CA MET A 210 20.28 11.76 -17.02
C MET A 210 19.02 12.52 -17.45
N CYS A 211 18.70 13.63 -16.78
CA CYS A 211 17.65 14.56 -17.20
C CYS A 211 18.23 15.72 -18.02
N VAL A 212 17.68 15.94 -19.22
CA VAL A 212 18.10 17.00 -20.15
C VAL A 212 17.62 18.38 -19.73
N HIS A 213 16.37 18.44 -19.25
CA HIS A 213 15.65 19.69 -19.04
C HIS A 213 16.00 20.37 -17.70
N LYS A 214 16.66 19.64 -16.79
CA LYS A 214 17.04 20.13 -15.46
C LYS A 214 18.49 19.76 -15.14
N GLN A 215 19.30 20.77 -14.84
CA GLN A 215 20.69 20.58 -14.41
C GLN A 215 20.75 19.90 -13.03
N GLU A 216 19.84 20.26 -12.12
CA GLU A 216 19.70 19.64 -10.81
C GLU A 216 18.30 19.03 -10.65
N ILE A 217 18.24 17.81 -10.12
CA ILE A 217 16.98 17.13 -9.81
C ILE A 217 16.64 17.38 -8.34
N ASN A 218 15.40 17.81 -8.07
CA ASN A 218 14.92 17.93 -6.70
C ASN A 218 14.39 16.59 -6.17
N GLU A 219 14.37 16.40 -4.86
CA GLU A 219 13.81 15.20 -4.23
C GLU A 219 12.35 14.99 -4.65
N LEU A 220 11.53 16.05 -4.59
CA LEU A 220 10.13 16.02 -5.03
C LEU A 220 9.97 15.54 -6.49
N ASP A 221 10.91 15.87 -7.37
CA ASP A 221 10.85 15.45 -8.77
C ASP A 221 10.99 13.93 -8.88
N ILE A 222 11.88 13.30 -8.09
CA ILE A 222 12.06 11.85 -8.03
C ILE A 222 10.76 11.19 -7.55
N TYR A 223 10.13 11.74 -6.50
CA TYR A 223 8.85 11.24 -6.00
C TYR A 223 7.73 11.37 -7.04
N HIS A 224 7.62 12.49 -7.75
CA HIS A 224 6.61 12.69 -8.80
C HIS A 224 6.74 11.64 -9.92
N ARG A 225 7.97 11.27 -10.29
CA ARG A 225 8.22 10.24 -11.30
C ARG A 225 7.88 8.83 -10.83
N ILE A 226 8.25 8.46 -9.59
CA ILE A 226 7.95 7.13 -9.04
C ILE A 226 6.46 6.96 -8.73
N LEU A 227 5.81 8.03 -8.24
CA LEU A 227 4.48 7.97 -7.65
C LEU A 227 3.38 8.60 -8.51
N ARG A 228 3.66 8.99 -9.77
CA ARG A 228 2.70 9.68 -10.65
C ARG A 228 1.29 9.09 -10.59
N PHE A 229 1.15 7.82 -10.94
CA PHE A 229 -0.15 7.15 -10.97
C PHE A 229 -0.68 6.77 -9.58
N ASN A 230 0.21 6.51 -8.61
CA ASN A 230 -0.20 6.29 -7.21
C ASN A 230 -0.88 7.54 -6.64
N ASN A 231 -0.36 8.74 -6.93
CA ASN A 231 -0.93 10.00 -6.49
C ASN A 231 -2.31 10.26 -7.13
N TYR A 232 -2.51 9.89 -8.39
CA TYR A 232 -3.85 9.93 -9.02
C TYR A 232 -4.82 8.96 -8.33
N MET A 233 -4.41 7.73 -8.04
CA MET A 233 -5.24 6.76 -7.32
C MET A 233 -5.63 7.26 -5.93
N VAL A 234 -4.68 7.82 -5.17
CA VAL A 234 -4.93 8.42 -3.85
C VAL A 234 -5.92 9.58 -3.95
N ALA A 235 -5.78 10.47 -4.94
CA ALA A 235 -6.69 11.59 -5.15
C ALA A 235 -8.10 11.13 -5.56
N MET A 236 -8.22 10.14 -6.45
CA MET A 236 -9.52 9.62 -6.89
C MET A 236 -10.28 8.93 -5.76
N VAL A 237 -9.60 8.16 -4.90
CA VAL A 237 -10.21 7.58 -3.70
C VAL A 237 -10.58 8.67 -2.70
N ASN A 238 -9.71 9.65 -2.47
CA ASN A 238 -10.00 10.75 -1.53
C ASN A 238 -11.17 11.64 -1.95
N LYS A 239 -11.47 11.69 -3.25
CA LYS A 239 -12.61 12.42 -3.82
C LYS A 239 -13.83 11.54 -4.05
N ASN A 240 -13.82 10.30 -3.55
CA ASN A 240 -14.90 9.32 -3.72
C ASN A 240 -15.34 9.12 -5.19
N LEU A 241 -14.42 9.22 -6.14
CA LEU A 241 -14.71 9.04 -7.58
C LEU A 241 -14.88 7.56 -7.96
N LEU A 242 -14.24 6.68 -7.20
CA LEU A 242 -14.27 5.24 -7.43
C LEU A 242 -15.33 4.61 -6.52
N PRO A 243 -16.31 3.86 -7.06
CA PRO A 243 -17.35 3.23 -6.26
C PRO A 243 -16.81 1.97 -5.58
N LEU A 244 -16.06 2.16 -4.49
CA LEU A 244 -15.45 1.08 -3.72
C LEU A 244 -16.37 0.54 -2.60
N GLN A 245 -17.53 1.16 -2.39
CA GLN A 245 -18.53 0.70 -1.44
C GLN A 245 -19.48 -0.29 -2.13
N ILE A 246 -19.65 -1.45 -1.52
CA ILE A 246 -20.58 -2.49 -1.98
C ILE A 246 -21.59 -2.74 -0.87
N HIS A 247 -22.87 -2.64 -1.21
CA HIS A 247 -23.96 -3.07 -0.35
C HIS A 247 -24.23 -4.56 -0.56
N VAL A 248 -24.01 -5.37 0.47
CA VAL A 248 -24.37 -6.79 0.47
C VAL A 248 -25.65 -6.98 1.28
N PRO A 249 -26.73 -7.52 0.68
CA PRO A 249 -27.96 -7.80 1.40
C PRO A 249 -27.68 -8.62 2.67
N PHE A 250 -28.31 -8.26 3.78
CA PHE A 250 -28.18 -8.88 5.12
C PHE A 250 -26.86 -8.67 5.86
N VAL A 251 -25.76 -8.32 5.17
CA VAL A 251 -24.44 -8.13 5.80
C VAL A 251 -24.15 -6.64 6.05
N GLY A 252 -24.58 -5.76 5.14
CA GLY A 252 -24.39 -4.31 5.23
C GLY A 252 -23.47 -3.75 4.14
N ASP A 253 -23.00 -2.52 4.35
CA ASP A 253 -22.09 -1.81 3.44
C ASP A 253 -20.63 -2.10 3.80
N PHE A 254 -19.82 -2.43 2.81
CA PHE A 254 -18.39 -2.69 2.99
C PHE A 254 -17.56 -1.99 1.93
N HIS A 255 -16.37 -1.56 2.34
CA HIS A 255 -15.34 -1.05 1.43
C HIS A 255 -14.54 -2.21 0.82
N TYR A 256 -14.67 -2.39 -0.48
CA TYR A 256 -14.02 -3.46 -1.22
C TYR A 256 -12.96 -2.90 -2.18
N LEU A 257 -11.70 -3.29 -1.93
CA LEU A 257 -10.60 -3.08 -2.86
C LEU A 257 -9.66 -4.28 -2.78
N SER A 258 -9.76 -5.21 -3.74
CA SER A 258 -8.82 -6.33 -3.87
C SER A 258 -7.62 -5.95 -4.74
N ARG A 259 -6.56 -6.77 -4.72
CA ARG A 259 -5.42 -6.60 -5.65
C ARG A 259 -5.87 -6.71 -7.11
N GLY A 260 -6.79 -7.63 -7.40
CA GLY A 260 -7.34 -7.82 -8.74
C GLY A 260 -8.14 -6.61 -9.24
N LEU A 261 -8.97 -6.01 -8.38
CA LEU A 261 -9.71 -4.79 -8.72
C LEU A 261 -8.76 -3.60 -8.91
N LYS A 262 -7.80 -3.41 -7.99
CA LYS A 262 -6.78 -2.36 -8.11
C LYS A 262 -6.02 -2.45 -9.44
N TRP A 263 -5.59 -3.65 -9.83
CA TRP A 263 -4.90 -3.86 -11.11
C TRP A 263 -5.80 -3.49 -12.30
N ASN A 264 -7.08 -3.88 -12.29
CA ASN A 264 -8.02 -3.52 -13.35
C ASN A 264 -8.25 -2.01 -13.45
N LEU A 265 -8.35 -1.31 -12.31
CA LEU A 265 -8.48 0.14 -12.28
C LEU A 265 -7.22 0.82 -12.82
N GLU A 266 -6.03 0.39 -12.39
CA GLU A 266 -4.75 0.94 -12.91
C GLU A 266 -4.56 0.65 -14.40
N PHE A 267 -4.93 -0.54 -14.85
CA PHE A 267 -4.89 -0.92 -16.26
C PHE A 267 -5.82 -0.02 -17.09
N LEU A 268 -7.07 0.13 -16.68
CA LEU A 268 -8.04 0.98 -17.36
C LEU A 268 -7.58 2.45 -17.40
N LEU A 269 -7.17 2.98 -16.26
CA LEU A 269 -6.97 4.42 -16.07
C LEU A 269 -5.58 4.91 -16.49
N PHE A 270 -4.54 4.06 -16.48
CA PHE A 270 -3.16 4.51 -16.66
C PHE A 270 -2.38 3.72 -17.72
N TYR A 271 -2.50 2.39 -17.75
CA TYR A 271 -1.57 1.55 -18.52
C TYR A 271 -2.11 1.02 -19.85
N SER A 272 -3.43 0.99 -20.06
CA SER A 272 -4.00 0.43 -21.28
C SER A 272 -3.64 1.29 -22.51
N PRO A 273 -3.54 0.69 -23.71
CA PRO A 273 -3.29 1.44 -24.95
C PRO A 273 -4.37 2.48 -25.28
N TRP A 274 -5.56 2.31 -24.71
CA TRP A 274 -6.68 3.25 -24.85
C TRP A 274 -6.91 4.12 -23.61
N SER A 275 -5.97 4.09 -22.65
CA SER A 275 -6.01 4.93 -21.46
C SER A 275 -5.94 6.42 -21.83
N PRO A 276 -6.31 7.33 -20.90
CA PRO A 276 -6.15 8.77 -21.08
C PRO A 276 -4.71 9.25 -21.35
N TRP A 277 -3.72 8.39 -21.14
CA TRP A 277 -2.30 8.70 -21.25
C TRP A 277 -1.76 8.33 -22.64
N GLU A 278 -0.85 9.17 -23.15
CA GLU A 278 -0.16 8.92 -24.42
C GLU A 278 1.14 8.16 -24.15
N ASN A 279 1.94 8.70 -23.23
CA ASN A 279 3.14 8.09 -22.67
C ASN A 279 3.00 7.99 -21.14
N CYS A 280 3.99 7.40 -20.46
CA CYS A 280 4.02 7.26 -19.00
C CYS A 280 3.94 8.61 -18.23
N TRP A 281 4.17 9.75 -18.90
CA TRP A 281 4.28 11.07 -18.26
C TRP A 281 3.35 12.16 -18.83
N GLN A 282 2.62 11.92 -19.93
CA GLN A 282 1.81 12.95 -20.59
C GLN A 282 0.37 12.49 -20.83
N LEU A 283 -0.57 13.33 -20.42
CA LEU A 283 -1.99 13.16 -20.66
C LEU A 283 -2.30 13.57 -22.11
N ARG A 284 -3.10 12.76 -22.81
CA ARG A 284 -3.50 13.06 -24.20
C ARG A 284 -4.15 14.44 -24.26
N GLY A 285 -3.73 15.26 -25.23
CA GLY A 285 -4.21 16.64 -25.38
C GLY A 285 -5.74 16.76 -25.48
N VAL A 286 -6.41 15.73 -25.99
CA VAL A 286 -7.88 15.67 -26.10
C VAL A 286 -8.57 15.77 -24.73
N TYR A 287 -7.96 15.25 -23.65
CA TYR A 287 -8.52 15.32 -22.30
C TYR A 287 -8.41 16.72 -21.67
N LYS A 288 -7.56 17.60 -22.22
CA LYS A 288 -7.42 18.99 -21.78
C LYS A 288 -8.50 19.90 -22.41
N ASP A 289 -9.18 19.45 -23.47
CA ASP A 289 -10.19 20.21 -24.21
C ASP A 289 -11.60 20.05 -23.60
N HIS A 290 -12.26 21.16 -23.27
CA HIS A 290 -13.60 21.17 -22.66
C HIS A 290 -14.70 20.66 -23.61
N THR A 291 -14.55 20.88 -24.92
CA THR A 291 -15.61 20.60 -25.91
C THR A 291 -15.87 19.11 -26.06
N LYS A 292 -14.85 18.28 -25.84
CA LYS A 292 -14.88 16.82 -26.09
C LYS A 292 -15.22 15.98 -24.86
N ARG A 293 -15.56 16.60 -23.72
CA ARG A 293 -15.81 15.90 -22.44
C ARG A 293 -16.81 14.75 -22.55
N MET A 294 -17.92 14.94 -23.25
CA MET A 294 -19.00 13.95 -23.36
C MET A 294 -18.59 12.79 -24.28
N MET A 295 -17.80 13.09 -25.32
CA MET A 295 -17.26 12.08 -26.23
C MET A 295 -16.27 11.16 -25.50
N LEU A 296 -15.37 11.75 -24.71
CA LEU A 296 -14.40 11.01 -23.89
C LEU A 296 -15.08 10.18 -22.79
N ALA A 297 -16.10 10.73 -22.14
CA ALA A 297 -16.88 9.99 -21.13
C ALA A 297 -17.52 8.73 -21.73
N ARG A 298 -18.19 8.86 -22.90
CA ARG A 298 -18.76 7.70 -23.63
C ARG A 298 -17.71 6.69 -24.08
N GLN A 299 -16.51 7.15 -24.44
CA GLN A 299 -15.40 6.26 -24.78
C GLN A 299 -14.94 5.47 -23.55
N LEU A 300 -14.75 6.13 -22.41
CA LEU A 300 -14.37 5.50 -21.15
C LEU A 300 -15.45 4.50 -20.66
N GLU A 301 -16.74 4.84 -20.78
CA GLU A 301 -17.85 3.92 -20.48
C GLU A 301 -17.77 2.62 -21.30
N ARG A 302 -17.50 2.71 -22.60
CA ARG A 302 -17.34 1.53 -23.47
C ARG A 302 -16.15 0.67 -23.06
N GLN A 303 -15.04 1.31 -22.69
CA GLN A 303 -13.84 0.61 -22.21
C GLN A 303 -14.11 -0.11 -20.89
N ILE A 304 -14.82 0.54 -19.95
CA ILE A 304 -15.23 -0.04 -18.67
C ILE A 304 -16.08 -1.30 -18.91
N VAL A 305 -17.10 -1.20 -19.77
CA VAL A 305 -17.99 -2.35 -20.07
C VAL A 305 -17.22 -3.49 -20.74
N LEU A 306 -16.35 -3.17 -21.70
CA LEU A 306 -15.52 -4.18 -22.37
C LEU A 306 -14.59 -4.89 -21.37
N LEU A 307 -13.92 -4.12 -20.50
CA LEU A 307 -13.04 -4.68 -19.47
C LEU A 307 -13.81 -5.54 -18.48
N ALA A 308 -15.00 -5.11 -18.05
CA ALA A 308 -15.86 -5.88 -17.17
C ALA A 308 -16.30 -7.20 -17.83
N LEU A 309 -16.67 -7.18 -19.12
CA LEU A 309 -17.05 -8.38 -19.87
C LEU A 309 -15.89 -9.36 -20.01
N VAL A 310 -14.68 -8.87 -20.31
CA VAL A 310 -13.47 -9.70 -20.38
C VAL A 310 -13.15 -10.33 -19.01
N ASN A 311 -13.24 -9.56 -17.92
CA ASN A 311 -13.05 -10.11 -16.58
C ASN A 311 -14.11 -11.16 -16.24
N LEU A 312 -15.38 -10.94 -16.61
CA LEU A 312 -16.45 -11.91 -16.39
C LEU A 312 -16.22 -13.21 -17.17
N LEU A 313 -15.76 -13.12 -18.42
CA LEU A 313 -15.42 -14.27 -19.24
C LEU A 313 -14.24 -15.08 -18.68
N LEU A 314 -13.22 -14.39 -18.16
CA LEU A 314 -12.03 -15.01 -17.57
C LEU A 314 -12.23 -15.43 -16.10
N ALA A 315 -13.30 -14.98 -15.45
CA ALA A 315 -13.60 -15.25 -14.04
C ALA A 315 -13.49 -16.73 -13.64
N PRO A 316 -14.08 -17.72 -14.34
CA PRO A 316 -13.98 -19.12 -13.93
C PRO A 316 -12.54 -19.65 -13.93
N LEU A 317 -11.73 -19.24 -14.90
CA LEU A 317 -10.33 -19.66 -14.99
C LEU A 317 -9.50 -19.01 -13.87
N ILE A 318 -9.67 -17.70 -13.65
CA ILE A 318 -8.97 -16.98 -12.59
C ILE A 318 -9.41 -17.51 -11.22
N GLN A 319 -10.70 -17.82 -11.04
CA GLN A 319 -11.24 -18.38 -9.80
C GLN A 319 -10.64 -19.74 -9.49
N ALA A 320 -10.54 -20.64 -10.48
CA ALA A 320 -9.89 -21.94 -10.31
C ALA A 320 -8.43 -21.77 -9.86
N TRP A 321 -7.68 -20.87 -10.52
CA TRP A 321 -6.31 -20.54 -10.11
C TRP A 321 -6.23 -20.00 -8.68
N GLN A 322 -7.11 -19.05 -8.31
CA GLN A 322 -7.14 -18.46 -6.96
C GLN A 322 -7.44 -19.51 -5.89
N ILE A 323 -8.38 -20.44 -6.12
CA ILE A 323 -8.69 -21.52 -5.18
C ILE A 323 -7.48 -22.44 -4.99
N LEU A 324 -6.83 -22.87 -6.09
CA LEU A 324 -5.66 -23.74 -6.02
C LEU A 324 -4.50 -23.04 -5.31
N TYR A 325 -4.17 -21.80 -5.71
CA TYR A 325 -3.11 -21.01 -5.09
C TYR A 325 -3.40 -20.77 -3.60
N PHE A 326 -4.64 -20.45 -3.25
CA PHE A 326 -5.05 -20.29 -1.85
C PHE A 326 -4.84 -21.58 -1.06
N PHE A 327 -5.33 -22.71 -1.57
CA PHE A 327 -5.17 -24.00 -0.92
C PHE A 327 -3.69 -24.35 -0.68
N PHE A 328 -2.85 -24.24 -1.70
CA PHE A 328 -1.43 -24.62 -1.55
C PHE A 328 -0.62 -23.70 -0.64
N ASN A 329 -0.96 -22.42 -0.53
CA ASN A 329 -0.21 -21.49 0.34
C ASN A 329 -0.76 -21.41 1.77
N TYR A 330 -2.05 -21.62 1.98
CA TYR A 330 -2.69 -21.38 3.28
C TYR A 330 -3.20 -22.64 3.98
N ALA A 331 -3.31 -23.80 3.31
CA ALA A 331 -3.80 -25.01 3.97
C ALA A 331 -2.90 -25.47 5.13
N GLU A 332 -1.58 -25.34 4.97
CA GLU A 332 -0.62 -25.63 6.05
C GLU A 332 -0.82 -24.66 7.22
N LEU A 333 -0.92 -23.36 6.95
CA LEU A 333 -1.13 -22.33 7.97
C LEU A 333 -2.43 -22.55 8.75
N ILE A 334 -3.52 -22.92 8.06
CA ILE A 334 -4.81 -23.24 8.68
C ILE A 334 -4.69 -24.44 9.63
N LYS A 335 -3.91 -25.45 9.24
CA LYS A 335 -3.69 -26.64 10.06
C LYS A 335 -2.78 -26.36 11.26
N ARG A 336 -1.69 -25.62 11.06
CA ARG A 336 -0.66 -25.36 12.08
C ARG A 336 -1.10 -24.32 13.10
N SER A 337 -1.66 -23.20 12.64
CA SER A 337 -2.01 -22.07 13.51
C SER A 337 -3.31 -21.39 13.04
N PRO A 338 -4.49 -21.98 13.33
CA PRO A 338 -5.78 -21.40 12.93
C PRO A 338 -6.01 -19.99 13.53
N GLY A 339 -5.37 -19.68 14.67
CA GLY A 339 -5.41 -18.34 15.27
C GLY A 339 -4.80 -17.23 14.41
N SER A 340 -3.89 -17.56 13.48
CA SER A 340 -3.26 -16.59 12.57
C SER A 340 -4.27 -15.93 11.62
N LEU A 341 -5.36 -16.62 11.27
CA LEU A 341 -6.44 -16.07 10.44
C LEU A 341 -7.34 -15.10 11.20
N GLY A 342 -7.40 -15.23 12.53
CA GLY A 342 -8.08 -14.31 13.43
C GLY A 342 -7.29 -13.03 13.72
N LEU A 343 -6.03 -12.96 13.29
CA LEU A 343 -5.25 -11.72 13.35
C LEU A 343 -5.82 -10.68 12.38
N ARG A 344 -5.54 -9.41 12.66
CA ARG A 344 -5.99 -8.28 11.86
C ARG A 344 -4.89 -7.74 10.96
N THR A 345 -5.29 -7.25 9.80
CA THR A 345 -4.40 -6.65 8.80
C THR A 345 -5.04 -5.40 8.20
N TRP A 346 -4.20 -4.46 7.76
CA TRP A 346 -4.65 -3.27 7.05
C TRP A 346 -5.22 -3.66 5.68
N SER A 347 -6.46 -3.26 5.40
CA SER A 347 -7.09 -3.51 4.10
C SER A 347 -6.38 -2.75 2.99
N LEU A 348 -6.43 -3.24 1.75
CA LEU A 348 -5.83 -2.51 0.63
C LEU A 348 -6.51 -1.16 0.41
N TYR A 349 -7.81 -1.06 0.72
CA TYR A 349 -8.53 0.21 0.80
C TYR A 349 -7.87 1.18 1.79
N ALA A 350 -7.61 0.73 3.03
CA ALA A 350 -6.91 1.54 4.02
C ALA A 350 -5.53 2.00 3.53
N ARG A 351 -4.78 1.13 2.85
CA ARG A 351 -3.46 1.49 2.31
C ARG A 351 -3.51 2.58 1.25
N VAL A 352 -4.61 2.77 0.53
CA VAL A 352 -4.78 3.88 -0.42
C VAL A 352 -5.35 5.11 0.28
N THR A 353 -6.34 4.93 1.16
CA THR A 353 -7.00 6.03 1.88
C THR A 353 -6.05 6.74 2.83
N LEU A 354 -5.29 5.98 3.62
CA LEU A 354 -4.38 6.50 4.65
C LEU A 354 -3.04 6.99 4.08
N ARG A 355 -2.78 6.81 2.79
CA ARG A 355 -1.53 7.22 2.14
C ARG A 355 -1.50 8.74 1.92
N HIS A 356 -0.37 9.37 2.24
CA HIS A 356 -0.12 10.77 1.89
C HIS A 356 0.21 10.90 0.39
N PHE A 357 0.04 12.10 -0.15
CA PHE A 357 0.61 12.41 -1.45
C PHE A 357 2.14 12.36 -1.38
N ASN A 358 2.78 11.82 -2.42
CA ASN A 358 4.24 11.64 -2.49
C ASN A 358 4.84 10.77 -1.38
N GLU A 359 4.10 9.80 -0.84
CA GLU A 359 4.62 8.81 0.11
C GLU A 359 4.98 7.50 -0.60
N LEU A 360 6.20 7.02 -0.40
CA LEU A 360 6.66 5.75 -0.97
C LEU A 360 6.06 4.54 -0.24
N GLU A 361 6.09 3.39 -0.90
CA GLU A 361 5.42 2.18 -0.40
C GLU A 361 6.02 1.64 0.91
N HIS A 362 7.35 1.73 1.07
CA HIS A 362 8.02 1.30 2.30
C HIS A 362 7.69 2.25 3.46
N GLU A 363 7.68 3.57 3.21
CA GLU A 363 7.33 4.58 4.22
C GLU A 363 5.91 4.40 4.77
N LEU A 364 4.95 4.13 3.88
CA LEU A 364 3.58 3.81 4.26
C LEU A 364 3.54 2.53 5.10
N ARG A 365 4.29 1.49 4.68
CA ARG A 365 4.35 0.22 5.40
C ARG A 365 4.89 0.40 6.81
N ASP A 366 5.99 1.13 6.97
CA ASP A 366 6.61 1.37 8.27
C ASP A 366 5.68 2.13 9.22
N ARG A 367 4.91 3.08 8.68
CA ARG A 367 3.90 3.82 9.43
C ARG A 367 2.73 2.93 9.87
N LEU A 368 2.19 2.13 8.97
CA LEU A 368 1.10 1.19 9.28
C LEU A 368 1.54 0.05 10.20
N ASN A 369 2.80 -0.38 10.12
CA ASN A 369 3.39 -1.37 11.03
C ASN A 369 3.49 -0.82 12.45
N ARG A 370 3.94 0.43 12.63
CA ARG A 370 3.93 1.11 13.95
C ARG A 370 2.52 1.27 14.51
N ALA A 371 1.54 1.53 13.65
CA ALA A 371 0.13 1.63 14.04
C ALA A 371 -0.55 0.28 14.34
N HIS A 372 0.04 -0.86 13.97
CA HIS A 372 -0.62 -2.17 14.05
C HIS A 372 -0.94 -2.59 15.49
N LYS A 373 0.02 -2.44 16.41
CA LYS A 373 -0.15 -2.77 17.83
C LYS A 373 -1.22 -1.91 18.53
N PRO A 374 -1.20 -0.56 18.45
CA PRO A 374 -2.26 0.25 19.05
C PRO A 374 -3.63 0.02 18.39
N ALA A 375 -3.69 -0.22 17.07
CA ALA A 375 -4.94 -0.53 16.37
C ALA A 375 -5.55 -1.87 16.82
N THR A 376 -4.71 -2.88 17.05
CA THR A 376 -5.14 -4.18 17.57
C THR A 376 -5.70 -4.06 18.98
N LYS A 377 -5.03 -3.31 19.86
CA LYS A 377 -5.52 -3.03 21.22
C LYS A 377 -6.84 -2.26 21.21
N TYR A 378 -6.97 -1.27 20.33
CA TYR A 378 -8.20 -0.50 20.19
C TYR A 378 -9.38 -1.42 19.85
N LEU A 379 -9.28 -2.25 18.81
CA LEU A 379 -10.39 -3.15 18.43
C LEU A 379 -10.59 -4.31 19.41
N ALA A 380 -9.54 -4.76 20.11
CA ALA A 380 -9.66 -5.75 21.17
C ALA A 380 -10.46 -5.23 22.38
N SER A 381 -10.54 -3.90 22.58
CA SER A 381 -11.38 -3.32 23.65
C SER A 381 -12.90 -3.43 23.39
N PHE A 382 -13.32 -3.73 22.15
CA PHE A 382 -14.73 -3.85 21.74
C PHE A 382 -15.24 -5.29 21.78
N THR A 383 -14.94 -6.05 22.83
CA THR A 383 -15.51 -7.39 22.98
C THR A 383 -17.00 -7.33 23.31
N SER A 384 -17.76 -8.26 22.73
CA SER A 384 -19.18 -8.41 23.00
C SER A 384 -19.39 -9.37 24.17
N PRO A 385 -19.98 -8.93 25.30
CA PRO A 385 -20.16 -9.79 26.47
C PRO A 385 -20.98 -11.07 26.18
N ILE A 386 -21.95 -11.00 25.26
CA ILE A 386 -22.74 -12.18 24.88
C ILE A 386 -21.87 -13.20 24.12
N THR A 387 -20.98 -12.73 23.25
CA THR A 387 -20.07 -13.59 22.50
C THR A 387 -19.07 -14.27 23.44
N THR A 388 -18.57 -13.58 24.46
CA THR A 388 -17.65 -14.17 25.44
C THR A 388 -18.35 -15.24 26.29
N VAL A 389 -19.59 -15.00 26.73
CA VAL A 389 -20.39 -16.00 27.46
C VAL A 389 -20.65 -17.24 26.60
N ILE A 390 -21.06 -17.07 25.33
CA ILE A 390 -21.28 -18.19 24.41
C ILE A 390 -19.97 -18.96 24.19
N ALA A 391 -18.87 -18.26 23.89
CA ALA A 391 -17.57 -18.86 23.65
C ALA A 391 -17.08 -19.68 24.86
N LYS A 392 -17.20 -19.15 26.09
CA LYS A 392 -16.83 -19.88 27.31
C LYS A 392 -17.63 -21.18 27.49
N ASN A 393 -18.94 -21.17 27.21
CA ASN A 393 -19.77 -22.37 27.28
C ASN A 393 -19.40 -23.39 26.19
N VAL A 394 -19.13 -22.94 24.97
CA VAL A 394 -18.66 -23.81 23.87
C VAL A 394 -17.30 -24.43 24.21
N VAL A 395 -16.37 -23.64 24.77
CA VAL A 395 -15.07 -24.12 25.24
C VAL A 395 -15.25 -25.20 26.31
N PHE A 396 -16.13 -24.98 27.30
CA PHE A 396 -16.39 -25.97 28.34
C PHE A 396 -16.93 -27.28 27.76
N LEU A 397 -18.00 -27.22 26.96
CA LEU A 397 -18.62 -28.42 26.36
C LEU A 397 -17.65 -29.19 25.46
N SER A 398 -16.94 -28.49 24.57
CA SER A 398 -16.00 -29.12 23.64
C SER A 398 -14.79 -29.70 24.36
N ALA A 399 -14.21 -28.99 25.33
CA ALA A 399 -13.07 -29.47 26.10
C ALA A 399 -13.42 -30.67 27.00
N SER A 400 -14.62 -30.72 27.58
CA SER A 400 -15.06 -31.86 28.39
C SER A 400 -15.16 -33.14 27.56
N VAL A 401 -15.81 -33.08 26.38
CA VAL A 401 -15.93 -34.25 25.49
C VAL A 401 -14.57 -34.65 24.92
N LEU A 402 -13.77 -33.68 24.46
CA LEU A 402 -12.42 -33.91 23.95
C LEU A 402 -11.52 -34.53 25.01
N GLY A 403 -11.56 -34.03 26.24
CA GLY A 403 -10.76 -34.54 27.35
C GLY A 403 -11.06 -36.00 27.67
N VAL A 404 -12.34 -36.40 27.68
CA VAL A 404 -12.73 -37.80 27.86
C VAL A 404 -12.20 -38.68 26.72
N LEU A 405 -12.37 -38.25 25.47
CA LEU A 405 -11.87 -39.01 24.31
C LEU A 405 -10.35 -39.16 24.33
N VAL A 406 -9.62 -38.10 24.67
CA VAL A 406 -8.16 -38.13 24.79
C VAL A 406 -7.72 -39.08 25.90
N VAL A 407 -8.36 -39.03 27.08
CA VAL A 407 -8.03 -39.96 28.18
C VAL A 407 -8.29 -41.41 27.78
N LEU A 408 -9.41 -41.70 27.10
CA LEU A 408 -9.71 -43.04 26.59
C LEU A 408 -8.69 -43.48 25.53
N SER A 409 -8.26 -42.60 24.63
CA SER A 409 -7.20 -42.88 23.64
C SER A 409 -5.82 -43.11 24.25
N VAL A 410 -5.54 -42.48 25.39
CA VAL A 410 -4.29 -42.71 26.15
C VAL A 410 -4.37 -44.00 26.96
N TYR A 411 -5.55 -44.36 27.47
CA TYR A 411 -5.77 -45.63 28.16
C TYR A 411 -5.68 -46.83 27.21
N ASP A 412 -6.27 -46.70 26.03
CA ASP A 412 -6.27 -47.72 24.99
C ASP A 412 -6.21 -47.08 23.59
N GLU A 413 -5.17 -47.42 22.83
CA GLU A 413 -4.95 -46.91 21.48
C GLU A 413 -6.03 -47.40 20.49
N ASP A 414 -6.70 -48.52 20.77
CA ASP A 414 -7.74 -49.09 19.90
C ASP A 414 -8.94 -48.15 19.75
N VAL A 415 -9.15 -47.24 20.72
CA VAL A 415 -10.17 -46.19 20.66
C VAL A 415 -10.00 -45.28 19.44
N LEU A 416 -8.77 -45.03 18.98
CA LEU A 416 -8.51 -44.21 17.79
C LEU A 416 -8.90 -44.90 16.48
N THR A 417 -9.02 -46.23 16.49
CA THR A 417 -9.42 -47.01 15.31
C THR A 417 -10.93 -47.08 15.12
N VAL A 418 -11.71 -46.72 16.15
CA VAL A 418 -13.17 -46.68 16.12
C VAL A 418 -13.66 -45.62 15.11
N GLU A 419 -14.73 -45.96 14.41
CA GLU A 419 -15.32 -45.10 13.39
C GLU A 419 -15.61 -43.70 13.94
N HIS A 420 -15.21 -42.69 13.19
CA HIS A 420 -15.38 -41.27 13.49
C HIS A 420 -14.66 -40.72 14.73
N VAL A 421 -14.04 -41.50 15.61
CA VAL A 421 -13.39 -40.97 16.83
C VAL A 421 -12.31 -39.94 16.48
N LEU A 422 -11.42 -40.27 15.53
CA LEU A 422 -10.40 -39.33 15.05
C LEU A 422 -11.01 -38.07 14.44
N THR A 423 -12.09 -38.19 13.68
CA THR A 423 -12.78 -37.03 13.07
C THR A 423 -13.50 -36.17 14.10
N ILE A 424 -14.05 -36.78 15.17
CA ILE A 424 -14.69 -36.06 16.27
C ILE A 424 -13.63 -35.31 17.07
N ILE A 425 -12.49 -35.95 17.38
CA ILE A 425 -11.35 -35.31 18.05
C ILE A 425 -10.85 -34.11 17.24
N THR A 426 -10.68 -34.24 15.92
CA THR A 426 -10.22 -33.12 15.08
C THR A 426 -11.24 -31.99 15.01
N ILE A 427 -12.53 -32.28 14.80
CA ILE A 427 -13.60 -31.28 14.78
C ILE A 427 -13.72 -30.57 16.14
N LEU A 428 -13.74 -31.31 17.25
CA LEU A 428 -13.83 -30.73 18.59
C LEU A 428 -12.59 -29.86 18.90
N THR A 429 -11.40 -30.27 18.45
CA THR A 429 -10.18 -29.46 18.59
C THR A 429 -10.29 -28.16 17.78
N CYS A 430 -10.80 -28.20 16.56
CA CYS A 430 -11.04 -27.00 15.75
C CYS A 430 -12.08 -26.07 16.38
N VAL A 431 -13.20 -26.63 16.89
CA VAL A 431 -14.25 -25.86 17.58
C VAL A 431 -13.70 -25.22 18.85
N LEU A 432 -12.93 -25.97 19.64
CA LEU A 432 -12.29 -25.48 20.86
C LEU A 432 -11.30 -24.34 20.55
N ALA A 433 -10.45 -24.51 19.53
CA ALA A 433 -9.51 -23.49 19.10
C ALA A 433 -10.22 -22.21 18.61
N GLY A 434 -11.28 -22.36 17.81
CA GLY A 434 -12.10 -21.24 17.33
C GLY A 434 -12.82 -20.52 18.48
N ALA A 435 -13.42 -21.26 19.41
CA ALA A 435 -14.10 -20.68 20.57
C ALA A 435 -13.12 -19.97 21.50
N ARG A 436 -11.89 -20.49 21.69
CA ARG A 436 -10.82 -19.80 22.43
C ARG A 436 -10.37 -18.52 21.74
N ALA A 437 -10.31 -18.48 20.41
CA ALA A 437 -9.97 -17.27 19.67
C ALA A 437 -11.00 -16.14 19.82
N LEU A 438 -12.26 -16.46 20.16
CA LEU A 438 -13.30 -15.48 20.45
C LEU A 438 -13.20 -14.91 21.88
N ILE A 439 -12.47 -15.57 22.78
CA ILE A 439 -12.22 -15.10 24.15
C ILE A 439 -10.95 -14.24 24.09
N GLY A 440 -11.08 -12.94 24.32
CA GLY A 440 -9.96 -12.00 24.25
C GLY A 440 -8.81 -12.37 25.18
N GLU A 441 -7.57 -12.20 24.71
CA GLU A 441 -6.35 -12.56 25.43
C GLU A 441 -6.21 -11.81 26.77
N GLU A 442 -6.64 -10.54 26.83
CA GLU A 442 -6.63 -9.72 28.06
C GLU A 442 -7.62 -10.23 29.13
N GLU A 443 -8.74 -10.84 28.74
CA GLU A 443 -9.68 -11.48 29.66
C GLU A 443 -9.12 -12.82 30.18
N ARG A 444 -8.31 -13.51 29.37
CA ARG A 444 -7.62 -14.76 29.74
C ARG A 444 -6.54 -14.55 30.80
N LEU A 445 -5.88 -13.39 30.78
CA LEU A 445 -4.80 -13.01 31.72
C LEU A 445 -5.31 -12.36 33.02
N GLY A 446 -6.62 -12.27 33.23
CA GLY A 446 -7.23 -11.84 34.50
C GLY A 446 -6.92 -10.39 34.92
N GLY A 447 -6.41 -9.57 34.00
CA GLY A 447 -5.93 -8.22 34.31
C GLY A 447 -6.17 -7.25 33.15
N GLY A 448 -7.24 -6.48 33.23
CA GLY A 448 -7.43 -5.33 32.36
C GLY A 448 -8.86 -4.85 32.33
N CYS A 449 -9.10 -3.66 32.87
CA CYS A 449 -10.36 -2.91 32.74
C CYS A 449 -10.67 -2.65 31.25
N ALA A 450 -11.31 -3.62 30.59
CA ALA A 450 -11.86 -3.48 29.25
C ALA A 450 -13.09 -2.56 29.35
N GLY A 451 -12.88 -1.30 28.99
CA GLY A 451 -13.90 -0.27 29.07
C GLY A 451 -13.87 0.62 27.84
N PRO A 452 -15.03 1.03 27.29
CA PRO A 452 -15.10 1.97 26.17
C PRO A 452 -14.34 3.29 26.43
N ALA A 453 -14.18 3.66 27.70
CA ALA A 453 -13.47 4.86 28.15
C ALA A 453 -11.98 4.89 27.73
N ARG A 454 -11.32 3.74 27.62
CA ARG A 454 -9.92 3.65 27.14
C ARG A 454 -9.82 3.68 25.61
N GLY A 455 -10.94 3.53 24.90
CA GLY A 455 -10.99 3.55 23.45
C GLY A 455 -10.50 4.87 22.84
N GLU A 456 -10.84 6.00 23.46
CA GLU A 456 -10.36 7.33 23.02
C GLU A 456 -8.83 7.40 23.08
N GLU A 457 -8.24 7.03 24.23
CA GLU A 457 -6.79 7.03 24.44
C GLU A 457 -6.04 6.17 23.40
N LEU A 458 -6.54 4.96 23.16
CA LEU A 458 -5.95 4.04 22.18
C LEU A 458 -6.12 4.58 20.75
N LEU A 459 -7.25 5.21 20.43
CA LEU A 459 -7.46 5.82 19.12
C LEU A 459 -6.55 7.03 18.90
N VAL A 460 -6.19 7.81 19.94
CA VAL A 460 -5.18 8.87 19.83
C VAL A 460 -3.81 8.29 19.47
N GLN A 461 -3.42 7.16 20.07
CA GLN A 461 -2.17 6.48 19.72
C GLN A 461 -2.18 5.97 18.28
N VAL A 462 -3.31 5.42 17.83
CA VAL A 462 -3.49 5.04 16.43
C VAL A 462 -3.35 6.27 15.53
N LEU A 463 -4.00 7.39 15.87
CA LEU A 463 -3.94 8.63 15.11
C LEU A 463 -2.51 9.18 15.00
N GLY A 464 -1.74 9.12 16.08
CA GLY A 464 -0.33 9.56 16.10
C GLY A 464 0.55 8.85 15.07
N HIS A 465 0.17 7.64 14.64
CA HIS A 465 0.88 6.91 13.58
C HIS A 465 0.15 6.93 12.24
N VAL A 466 -1.18 6.81 12.21
CA VAL A 466 -1.95 6.72 10.96
C VAL A 466 -2.18 8.09 10.31
N HIS A 467 -2.17 9.16 11.09
CA HIS A 467 -2.39 10.57 10.71
C HIS A 467 -3.75 10.93 10.11
N TYR A 468 -4.50 9.97 9.58
CA TYR A 468 -5.82 10.20 8.97
C TYR A 468 -6.89 9.47 9.75
N LEU A 469 -7.81 10.22 10.37
CA LEU A 469 -9.08 9.70 10.89
C LEU A 469 -10.19 10.73 10.59
N PRO A 470 -11.41 10.28 10.28
CA PRO A 470 -12.55 11.18 10.12
C PRO A 470 -12.77 12.01 11.38
N ALA A 471 -12.96 13.33 11.22
CA ALA A 471 -13.22 14.23 12.35
C ALA A 471 -14.45 13.81 13.17
N ALA A 472 -15.42 13.18 12.52
CA ALA A 472 -16.65 12.67 13.14
C ALA A 472 -16.42 11.57 14.19
N TRP A 473 -15.27 10.89 14.20
CA TRP A 473 -15.00 9.79 15.14
C TRP A 473 -14.51 10.28 16.50
N ARG A 474 -14.04 11.52 16.59
CA ARG A 474 -13.46 12.09 17.82
C ARG A 474 -14.54 12.31 18.89
N GLY A 475 -14.26 11.92 20.14
CA GLY A 475 -15.23 11.96 21.23
C GLY A 475 -16.32 10.88 21.16
N ARG A 476 -16.29 10.06 20.09
CA ARG A 476 -17.15 8.90 19.87
C ARG A 476 -16.32 7.63 19.61
N ALA A 477 -15.02 7.63 19.90
CA ALA A 477 -14.16 6.48 19.72
C ALA A 477 -14.64 5.29 20.55
N HIS A 478 -15.27 5.55 21.69
CA HIS A 478 -15.87 4.52 22.54
C HIS A 478 -17.12 3.84 21.94
N THR A 479 -17.63 4.30 20.79
CA THR A 479 -18.85 3.77 20.17
C THR A 479 -18.57 2.60 19.23
N LYS A 480 -19.52 1.65 19.16
CA LYS A 480 -19.42 0.49 18.26
C LYS A 480 -19.44 0.89 16.78
N ASP A 481 -20.09 2.01 16.45
CA ASP A 481 -20.18 2.51 15.07
C ASP A 481 -18.79 2.92 14.56
N VAL A 482 -18.02 3.65 15.38
CA VAL A 482 -16.64 4.03 15.04
C VAL A 482 -15.75 2.78 14.96
N ALA A 483 -15.91 1.82 15.88
CA ALA A 483 -15.18 0.56 15.81
C ALA A 483 -15.50 -0.24 14.53
N ALA A 484 -16.76 -0.25 14.08
CA ALA A 484 -17.18 -0.90 12.84
C ALA A 484 -16.56 -0.24 11.61
N HIS A 485 -16.60 1.10 11.50
CA HIS A 485 -15.93 1.79 10.40
C HIS A 485 -14.41 1.66 10.43
N PHE A 486 -13.79 1.63 11.61
CA PHE A 486 -12.35 1.37 11.73
C PHE A 486 -12.01 -0.08 11.33
N GLN A 487 -12.91 -1.03 11.55
CA GLN A 487 -12.74 -2.42 11.12
C GLN A 487 -12.70 -2.57 9.59
N ASP A 488 -13.36 -1.71 8.81
CA ASP A 488 -13.21 -1.69 7.35
C ASP A 488 -11.77 -1.33 6.92
N LEU A 489 -11.10 -0.48 7.69
CA LEU A 489 -9.70 -0.13 7.47
C LEU A 489 -8.76 -1.22 8.01
N PHE A 490 -9.11 -1.80 9.16
CA PHE A 490 -8.30 -2.80 9.87
C PHE A 490 -9.09 -4.10 10.10
N GLN A 491 -9.23 -4.85 9.00
CA GLN A 491 -10.06 -6.05 8.90
C GLN A 491 -9.33 -7.30 9.39
N PHE A 492 -10.08 -8.39 9.59
CA PHE A 492 -9.49 -9.71 9.84
C PHE A 492 -8.74 -10.24 8.62
N ARG A 493 -7.65 -10.97 8.84
CA ARG A 493 -6.86 -11.62 7.79
C ARG A 493 -7.72 -12.61 7.00
N ALA A 494 -8.61 -13.34 7.66
CA ALA A 494 -9.61 -14.19 7.01
C ALA A 494 -10.52 -13.41 6.04
N ALA A 495 -11.01 -12.23 6.43
CA ALA A 495 -11.84 -11.38 5.57
C ALA A 495 -11.05 -10.83 4.37
N TYR A 496 -9.81 -10.39 4.60
CA TYR A 496 -8.88 -9.99 3.53
C TYR A 496 -8.72 -11.11 2.49
N ILE A 497 -8.45 -12.33 2.95
CA ILE A 497 -8.28 -13.51 2.10
C ILE A 497 -9.56 -13.85 1.34
N LEU A 498 -10.72 -13.79 1.99
CA LEU A 498 -12.02 -14.06 1.36
C LEU A 498 -12.29 -13.06 0.23
N PHE A 499 -11.99 -11.77 0.43
CA PHE A 499 -12.13 -10.76 -0.62
C PHE A 499 -11.17 -10.98 -1.79
N GLU A 500 -9.94 -11.44 -1.56
CA GLU A 500 -9.04 -11.83 -2.65
C GLU A 500 -9.56 -13.07 -3.39
N LEU A 501 -10.11 -14.06 -2.67
CA LEU A 501 -10.68 -15.28 -3.26
C LEU A 501 -11.93 -14.99 -4.09
N LEU A 502 -12.81 -14.09 -3.64
CA LEU A 502 -14.01 -13.66 -4.36
C LEU A 502 -13.71 -12.59 -5.44
N SER A 503 -12.47 -12.14 -5.56
CA SER A 503 -12.12 -11.04 -6.45
C SER A 503 -12.48 -11.26 -7.91
N PRO A 504 -12.32 -12.45 -8.51
CA PRO A 504 -12.70 -12.67 -9.91
C PRO A 504 -14.20 -12.48 -10.16
N LEU A 505 -15.04 -12.72 -9.14
CA LEU A 505 -16.50 -12.60 -9.21
C LEU A 505 -16.97 -11.16 -8.95
N LEU A 506 -16.37 -10.48 -7.96
CA LEU A 506 -16.77 -9.14 -7.54
C LEU A 506 -16.22 -8.02 -8.46
N CYS A 507 -15.03 -8.20 -9.02
CA CYS A 507 -14.38 -7.20 -9.89
C CYS A 507 -15.27 -6.71 -11.05
N PRO A 508 -15.87 -7.58 -11.89
CA PRO A 508 -16.71 -7.11 -12.99
C PRO A 508 -17.93 -6.30 -12.51
N LEU A 509 -18.50 -6.64 -11.35
CA LEU A 509 -19.64 -5.91 -10.77
C LEU A 509 -19.24 -4.47 -10.40
N VAL A 510 -18.11 -4.32 -9.70
CA VAL A 510 -17.60 -3.00 -9.29
C VAL A 510 -17.20 -2.15 -10.50
N LEU A 511 -16.59 -2.76 -11.53
CA LEU A 511 -16.28 -2.06 -12.77
C LEU A 511 -17.56 -1.55 -13.46
N LEU A 512 -18.63 -2.34 -13.50
CA LEU A 512 -19.91 -1.88 -14.06
C LEU A 512 -20.51 -0.71 -13.27
N SER A 513 -20.33 -0.66 -11.95
CA SER A 513 -20.72 0.49 -11.12
C SER A 513 -19.95 1.76 -11.49
N LEU A 514 -18.65 1.63 -11.80
CA LEU A 514 -17.78 2.75 -12.20
C LEU A 514 -18.26 3.43 -13.51
N ARG A 515 -18.98 2.71 -14.37
CA ARG A 515 -19.53 3.26 -15.62
C ARG A 515 -20.33 4.54 -15.40
N THR A 516 -21.11 4.60 -14.32
CA THR A 516 -21.95 5.77 -14.00
C THR A 516 -21.16 7.03 -13.64
N ARG A 517 -19.90 6.86 -13.22
CA ARG A 517 -18.96 7.91 -12.79
C ARG A 517 -17.95 8.29 -13.88
N ALA A 518 -18.07 7.76 -15.10
CA ALA A 518 -17.09 8.00 -16.16
C ALA A 518 -16.92 9.49 -16.53
N LEU A 519 -18.00 10.28 -16.52
CA LEU A 519 -17.93 11.72 -16.74
C LEU A 519 -17.10 12.43 -15.66
N ASP A 520 -17.34 12.06 -14.39
CA ASP A 520 -16.65 12.64 -13.23
C ASP A 520 -15.14 12.34 -13.29
N VAL A 521 -14.76 11.13 -13.76
CA VAL A 521 -13.36 10.74 -13.98
C VAL A 521 -12.68 11.58 -15.08
N VAL A 522 -13.39 11.83 -16.19
CA VAL A 522 -12.86 12.68 -17.28
C VAL A 522 -12.68 14.13 -16.82
N ASP A 523 -13.68 14.67 -16.11
CA ASP A 523 -13.60 16.03 -15.56
C ASP A 523 -12.50 16.13 -14.49
N PHE A 524 -12.27 15.07 -13.71
CA PHE A 524 -11.17 15.01 -12.75
C PHE A 524 -9.80 15.11 -13.43
N TYR A 525 -9.54 14.33 -14.48
CA TYR A 525 -8.28 14.44 -15.22
C TYR A 525 -8.05 15.84 -15.77
N ARG A 526 -9.09 16.49 -16.30
CA ARG A 526 -8.96 17.84 -16.83
C ARG A 526 -8.64 18.87 -15.74
N ASN A 527 -9.36 18.82 -14.61
CA ASN A 527 -9.30 19.85 -13.59
C ASN A 527 -8.10 19.69 -12.64
N PHE A 528 -7.64 18.45 -12.40
CA PHE A 528 -6.62 18.10 -11.41
C PHE A 528 -5.31 17.57 -12.02
N THR A 529 -5.04 17.88 -13.28
CA THR A 529 -3.73 17.62 -13.92
C THR A 529 -3.00 18.95 -14.13
N VAL A 530 -1.73 19.00 -13.75
CA VAL A 530 -0.85 20.16 -13.96
C VAL A 530 0.43 19.71 -14.65
N SER A 531 0.81 20.44 -15.71
CA SER A 531 2.06 20.19 -16.44
C SER A 531 3.23 20.87 -15.72
N VAL A 532 4.19 20.10 -15.22
CA VAL A 532 5.41 20.60 -14.56
C VAL A 532 6.59 20.48 -15.52
N LEU A 533 7.34 21.57 -15.66
CA LEU A 533 8.51 21.66 -16.54
C LEU A 533 9.55 20.57 -16.19
N GLY A 534 9.95 19.81 -17.21
CA GLY A 534 10.92 18.71 -17.11
C GLY A 534 10.37 17.39 -16.56
N ILE A 535 9.15 17.34 -16.03
CA ILE A 535 8.52 16.11 -15.47
C ILE A 535 7.33 15.64 -16.31
N GLY A 536 6.51 16.57 -16.81
CA GLY A 536 5.26 16.26 -17.51
C GLY A 536 4.01 16.46 -16.64
N ASP A 537 2.94 15.73 -16.93
CA ASP A 537 1.62 15.91 -16.33
C ASP A 537 1.48 15.17 -14.99
N VAL A 538 1.40 15.91 -13.89
CA VAL A 538 1.29 15.37 -12.52
C VAL A 538 -0.06 15.72 -11.90
N CYS A 539 -0.49 14.90 -10.93
CA CYS A 539 -1.67 15.18 -10.13
C CYS A 539 -1.49 16.49 -9.36
N SER A 540 -2.45 17.40 -9.45
CA SER A 540 -2.37 18.73 -8.86
C SER A 540 -2.26 18.70 -7.32
N PHE A 541 -2.94 17.75 -6.67
CA PHE A 541 -2.83 17.53 -5.23
C PHE A 541 -1.42 17.11 -4.78
N ALA A 542 -0.67 16.42 -5.66
CA ALA A 542 0.69 15.99 -5.37
C ALA A 542 1.72 17.13 -5.46
N GLN A 543 1.33 18.32 -5.91
CA GLN A 543 2.18 19.51 -5.78
C GLN A 543 2.17 20.09 -4.38
N LEU A 544 1.27 19.60 -3.50
CA LEU A 544 1.13 20.04 -2.12
C LEU A 544 0.78 21.54 -2.01
N ASP A 545 0.12 22.09 -3.02
CA ASP A 545 -0.29 23.50 -3.09
C ASP A 545 -1.49 23.74 -2.15
N ILE A 546 -1.21 24.39 -1.02
CA ILE A 546 -2.22 24.73 0.00
C ILE A 546 -3.17 25.81 -0.50
N ARG A 547 -2.73 26.72 -1.38
CA ARG A 547 -3.60 27.78 -1.88
C ARG A 547 -4.69 27.22 -2.77
N ARG A 548 -4.37 26.27 -3.64
CA ARG A 548 -5.34 25.69 -4.58
C ARG A 548 -6.13 24.52 -4.02
N HIS A 549 -5.49 23.69 -3.19
CA HIS A 549 -6.05 22.41 -2.72
C HIS A 549 -6.11 22.28 -1.20
N GLY A 550 -5.78 23.33 -0.45
CA GLY A 550 -5.89 23.31 1.00
C GLY A 550 -7.33 23.38 1.49
N HIS A 551 -7.58 22.75 2.63
CA HIS A 551 -8.86 22.78 3.31
C HIS A 551 -8.87 23.94 4.32
N PRO A 552 -9.88 24.83 4.29
CA PRO A 552 -9.90 26.03 5.14
C PRO A 552 -9.80 25.69 6.64
N ASP A 553 -10.47 24.63 7.08
CA ASP A 553 -10.50 24.19 8.50
C ASP A 553 -9.14 23.69 9.03
N TRP A 554 -8.18 23.40 8.15
CA TRP A 554 -6.86 22.87 8.52
C TRP A 554 -5.76 23.94 8.51
N GLN A 555 -6.11 25.18 8.18
CA GLN A 555 -5.17 26.29 8.03
C GLN A 555 -5.22 27.19 9.26
N VAL A 556 -4.04 27.51 9.82
CA VAL A 556 -3.90 28.34 11.04
C VAL A 556 -4.51 29.74 10.87
N HIS A 557 -4.53 30.27 9.66
CA HIS A 557 -5.01 31.62 9.33
C HIS A 557 -6.27 31.58 8.44
N GLY A 558 -7.32 30.91 8.89
CA GLY A 558 -8.59 30.74 8.16
C GLY A 558 -9.43 32.01 7.89
N LYS A 559 -8.87 33.22 7.96
CA LYS A 559 -9.62 34.48 7.69
C LYS A 559 -9.25 35.19 6.39
N ASN A 560 -8.07 34.92 5.81
CA ASN A 560 -7.60 35.59 4.59
C ASN A 560 -7.24 34.63 3.44
N ALA A 561 -7.61 33.34 3.54
CA ALA A 561 -7.60 32.50 2.34
C ALA A 561 -8.70 33.04 1.43
N ASP A 562 -8.31 33.61 0.29
CA ASP A 562 -9.22 34.15 -0.71
C ASP A 562 -10.40 33.20 -0.93
N LYS A 563 -11.59 33.77 -1.13
CA LYS A 563 -12.85 33.09 -1.51
C LYS A 563 -12.76 32.37 -2.88
N GLY A 564 -11.58 31.92 -3.30
CA GLY A 564 -11.29 31.28 -4.58
C GLY A 564 -11.34 29.76 -4.55
N ASN A 565 -11.24 29.10 -3.38
CA ASN A 565 -11.33 27.64 -3.29
C ASN A 565 -12.79 27.20 -3.22
N THR A 566 -13.38 26.88 -4.36
CA THR A 566 -14.63 26.11 -4.42
C THR A 566 -14.43 24.75 -3.75
N GLN A 567 -15.43 24.26 -3.00
CA GLN A 567 -15.42 22.95 -2.32
C GLN A 567 -14.98 21.80 -3.24
N TYR A 568 -15.26 21.89 -4.54
CA TYR A 568 -14.80 20.92 -5.53
C TYR A 568 -13.26 20.80 -5.60
N ASN A 569 -12.51 21.88 -5.43
CA ASN A 569 -11.05 21.93 -5.59
C ASN A 569 -10.26 21.52 -4.35
N GLN A 570 -10.83 21.60 -3.14
CA GLN A 570 -10.09 21.35 -1.90
C GLN A 570 -9.78 19.85 -1.67
N GLY A 571 -8.68 19.53 -0.99
CA GLY A 571 -8.40 18.16 -0.52
C GLY A 571 -9.26 17.82 0.70
N GLU A 572 -9.92 16.65 0.68
CA GLU A 572 -10.74 16.19 1.82
C GLU A 572 -9.85 15.70 2.98
N GLY A 573 -10.27 15.94 4.22
CA GLY A 573 -9.62 15.42 5.43
C GLY A 573 -8.22 15.96 5.72
N GLY A 574 -7.92 17.20 5.30
CA GLY A 574 -6.61 17.84 5.55
C GLY A 574 -5.43 17.17 4.82
N LYS A 575 -5.73 16.40 3.76
CA LYS A 575 -4.73 15.54 3.09
C LYS A 575 -3.60 16.32 2.46
N THR A 576 -3.87 17.51 1.93
CA THR A 576 -2.84 18.38 1.34
C THR A 576 -1.88 18.88 2.42
N GLU A 577 -2.41 19.37 3.54
CA GLU A 577 -1.65 19.92 4.67
C GLU A 577 -0.81 18.84 5.35
N LEU A 578 -1.44 17.71 5.72
CA LEU A 578 -0.75 16.59 6.37
C LEU A 578 0.32 15.99 5.46
N SER A 579 0.06 15.88 4.15
CA SER A 579 1.07 15.40 3.19
C SER A 579 2.24 16.38 3.06
N LEU A 580 2.00 17.70 3.12
CA LEU A 580 3.07 18.68 3.11
C LEU A 580 3.97 18.59 4.35
N VAL A 581 3.35 18.48 5.53
CA VAL A 581 4.10 18.31 6.79
C VAL A 581 4.88 17.00 6.76
N ALA A 582 4.25 15.90 6.36
CA ALA A 582 4.90 14.59 6.26
C ALA A 582 6.10 14.60 5.30
N PHE A 583 5.93 15.20 4.13
CA PHE A 583 7.01 15.32 3.16
C PHE A 583 8.17 16.17 3.70
N SER A 584 7.87 17.32 4.33
CA SER A 584 8.89 18.20 4.92
C SER A 584 9.61 17.60 6.12
N CYS A 585 8.94 16.81 6.98
CA CYS A 585 9.57 16.15 8.12
C CYS A 585 10.51 15.03 7.66
N ARG A 586 10.13 14.30 6.60
CA ARG A 586 10.93 13.19 6.06
C ARG A 586 12.14 13.67 5.24
N HIS A 587 12.01 14.83 4.60
CA HIS A 587 13.00 15.42 3.71
C HIS A 587 13.48 16.78 4.24
N PRO A 588 14.41 16.81 5.22
CA PRO A 588 14.87 18.07 5.81
C PRO A 588 15.68 18.94 4.84
N GLY A 589 16.31 18.33 3.83
CA GLY A 589 17.04 19.05 2.77
C GLY A 589 16.13 19.70 1.73
N TRP A 590 14.85 19.30 1.65
CA TRP A 590 13.90 19.84 0.70
C TRP A 590 13.33 21.18 1.17
N GLN A 591 13.34 22.17 0.29
CA GLN A 591 12.71 23.47 0.51
C GLN A 591 11.50 23.64 -0.45
N PRO A 592 10.32 24.03 0.07
CA PRO A 592 9.16 24.27 -0.77
C PRO A 592 9.36 25.48 -1.70
N ALA A 593 9.07 25.30 -2.99
CA ALA A 593 9.18 26.38 -3.97
C ALA A 593 8.14 27.49 -3.72
N GLU A 594 6.92 27.10 -3.36
CA GLU A 594 5.82 28.05 -3.18
C GLU A 594 5.94 28.81 -1.84
N PRO A 595 5.78 30.15 -1.82
CA PRO A 595 5.86 30.93 -0.57
C PRO A 595 4.75 30.57 0.43
N SER A 596 3.58 30.14 -0.05
CA SER A 596 2.43 29.75 0.79
C SER A 596 2.75 28.52 1.65
N GLN A 597 3.38 27.51 1.05
CA GLN A 597 3.86 26.29 1.71
C GLN A 597 4.86 26.63 2.81
N ARG A 598 5.83 27.50 2.51
CA ARG A 598 6.83 27.97 3.48
C ARG A 598 6.20 28.74 4.63
N GLN A 599 5.24 29.62 4.34
CA GLN A 599 4.52 30.38 5.37
C GLN A 599 3.70 29.46 6.28
N PHE A 600 2.99 28.49 5.71
CA PHE A 600 2.24 27.50 6.47
C PHE A 600 3.15 26.70 7.41
N LEU A 601 4.23 26.11 6.90
CA LEU A 601 5.17 25.33 7.71
C LEU A 601 5.84 26.16 8.82
N ARG A 602 6.18 27.42 8.54
CA ARG A 602 6.71 28.35 9.57
C ARG A 602 5.68 28.66 10.63
N SER A 603 4.44 28.96 10.23
CA SER A 603 3.35 29.25 11.17
C SER A 603 3.04 28.05 12.06
N LEU A 604 3.03 26.84 11.48
CA LEU A 604 2.85 25.60 12.21
C LEU A 604 3.92 25.44 13.29
N ARG A 605 5.20 25.56 12.92
CA ARG A 605 6.34 25.46 13.86
C ARG A 605 6.24 26.50 14.98
N GLN A 606 5.91 27.75 14.65
CA GLN A 606 5.71 28.79 15.65
C GLN A 606 4.57 28.44 16.62
N THR A 607 3.42 27.99 16.13
CA THR A 607 2.31 27.59 17.00
C THR A 607 2.64 26.38 17.87
N MET A 608 3.42 25.42 17.35
CA MET A 608 3.89 24.27 18.13
C MET A 608 4.84 24.70 19.24
N HIS A 609 5.82 25.57 18.95
CA HIS A 609 6.73 26.11 19.96
C HIS A 609 6.02 26.90 21.06
N HIS A 610 4.87 27.51 20.77
CA HIS A 610 4.04 28.16 21.79
C HIS A 610 3.14 27.17 22.56
N ALA A 611 2.79 26.03 21.96
CA ALA A 611 1.96 25.01 22.60
C ALA A 611 2.76 24.06 23.53
N ILE A 612 4.08 23.97 23.33
CA ILE A 612 4.96 22.98 23.99
C ILE A 612 5.58 23.43 25.35
N PRO A 613 5.59 24.71 25.81
CA PRO A 613 6.07 25.05 27.16
C PRO A 613 5.01 25.61 28.14
N ALA A 614 5.05 25.03 29.35
CA ALA A 614 4.63 25.54 30.67
C ALA A 614 3.12 25.75 30.98
N GLN A 615 2.62 24.88 31.89
CA GLN A 615 1.45 25.01 32.77
C GLN A 615 0.05 24.64 32.22
N ASN A 616 -0.37 23.41 32.56
CA ASN A 616 -1.68 23.03 33.15
C ASN A 616 -2.99 22.85 32.34
N PRO A 617 -3.07 22.87 30.99
CA PRO A 617 -4.22 22.27 30.29
C PRO A 617 -3.85 21.07 29.40
N LEU A 618 -2.68 20.43 29.59
CA LEU A 618 -2.27 19.28 28.77
C LEU A 618 -3.25 18.10 28.78
N ASN A 619 -4.06 17.95 29.85
CA ASN A 619 -5.00 16.84 29.96
C ASN A 619 -6.21 16.96 29.00
N LYS A 620 -6.38 18.07 28.27
CA LYS A 620 -7.53 18.30 27.38
C LYS A 620 -7.21 18.23 25.88
N THR A 621 -5.94 18.21 25.48
CA THR A 621 -5.53 18.19 24.06
C THR A 621 -5.04 16.80 23.64
N MET A 622 -5.21 16.42 22.38
CA MET A 622 -4.77 15.09 21.90
C MET A 622 -3.26 14.98 21.99
N LEU A 623 -2.55 16.06 21.63
CA LEU A 623 -1.11 16.13 21.77
C LEU A 623 -0.68 15.93 23.22
N GLY A 624 -1.36 16.58 24.18
CA GLY A 624 -1.06 16.43 25.59
C GLY A 624 -1.31 15.01 26.10
N SER A 625 -2.40 14.36 25.68
CA SER A 625 -2.68 12.96 26.03
C SER A 625 -1.64 11.99 25.45
N TYR A 626 -1.19 12.21 24.21
CA TYR A 626 -0.19 11.38 23.56
C TYR A 626 1.19 11.53 24.22
N ILE A 627 1.60 12.76 24.52
CA ILE A 627 2.85 13.05 25.25
C ILE A 627 2.80 12.48 26.67
N GLN A 628 1.68 12.61 27.38
CA GLN A 628 1.54 12.02 28.71
C GLN A 628 1.63 10.49 28.67
N GLN A 629 1.04 9.85 27.66
CA GLN A 629 1.12 8.39 27.51
C GLN A 629 2.51 7.90 27.09
N SER A 630 3.26 8.68 26.31
CA SER A 630 4.65 8.35 25.99
C SER A 630 5.58 8.54 27.19
N ILE A 631 5.28 9.50 28.08
CA ILE A 631 6.05 9.75 29.30
C ILE A 631 5.71 8.76 30.43
N PHE A 632 4.44 8.40 30.61
CA PHE A 632 3.94 7.58 31.73
C PHE A 632 3.58 6.13 31.33
N GLY A 633 3.91 5.70 30.11
CA GLY A 633 3.65 4.36 29.61
C GLY A 633 4.28 3.26 30.45
N THR A 634 3.47 2.62 31.29
CA THR A 634 3.73 1.31 31.90
C THR A 634 4.23 0.32 30.84
N ASN A 635 5.45 -0.17 31.04
CA ASN A 635 6.23 -1.16 30.28
C ASN A 635 7.23 -0.68 29.21
N THR A 636 7.63 0.59 29.17
CA THR A 636 8.95 0.94 28.58
C THR A 636 9.57 2.12 29.34
N PRO A 637 10.70 1.94 30.06
CA PRO A 637 11.32 3.03 30.78
C PRO A 637 11.95 4.05 29.82
N LEU A 638 11.82 5.33 30.18
CA LEU A 638 12.32 6.52 29.48
C LEU A 638 13.78 6.46 28.95
N PRO A 639 14.74 5.67 29.50
CA PRO A 639 16.07 5.59 28.92
C PRO A 639 16.14 4.83 27.59
N ALA A 640 15.18 3.95 27.27
CA ALA A 640 15.22 3.14 26.05
C ALA A 640 14.76 3.90 24.79
N VAL A 641 13.84 4.86 24.95
CA VAL A 641 13.38 5.70 23.83
C VAL A 641 14.46 6.71 23.46
N LEU A 642 15.15 7.31 24.44
CA LEU A 642 16.24 8.24 24.17
C LEU A 642 17.57 7.55 23.80
N SER A 643 17.86 6.34 24.30
CA SER A 643 19.06 5.59 23.89
C SER A 643 18.97 5.07 22.45
N CYS A 644 17.78 4.77 21.94
CA CYS A 644 17.58 4.42 20.53
C CYS A 644 17.87 5.59 19.57
N TYR A 645 17.75 6.85 20.02
CA TYR A 645 18.04 8.01 19.18
C TYR A 645 19.53 8.40 19.15
N GLN A 646 20.32 8.03 20.17
CA GLN A 646 21.74 8.35 20.21
C GLN A 646 22.65 7.28 19.59
N GLN A 647 22.11 6.10 19.28
CA GLN A 647 22.85 4.99 18.67
C GLN A 647 22.77 4.95 17.14
N GLN A 648 22.56 6.10 16.49
CA GLN A 648 22.66 6.23 15.04
C GLN A 648 24.12 6.25 14.52
N ARG A 649 25.06 5.63 15.25
CA ARG A 649 26.47 5.58 14.84
C ARG A 649 27.20 4.25 14.95
N GLN A 650 26.56 3.13 15.28
CA GLN A 650 27.20 1.81 15.10
C GLN A 650 26.23 0.77 14.54
N HIS A 651 26.71 0.10 13.48
CA HIS A 651 26.06 -0.93 12.70
C HIS A 651 25.42 -2.02 13.55
N TYR A 652 24.15 -2.36 13.28
CA TYR A 652 23.59 -3.63 13.70
C TYR A 652 22.54 -4.18 12.73
N ARG A 653 22.56 -5.52 12.66
CA ARG A 653 21.88 -6.42 11.71
C ARG A 653 20.35 -6.36 11.74
N LEU A 654 19.72 -6.61 10.58
CA LEU A 654 18.32 -7.01 10.48
C LEU A 654 18.11 -8.41 11.08
N PRO A 655 16.96 -8.68 11.75
CA PRO A 655 16.42 -10.02 11.90
C PRO A 655 15.73 -10.47 10.61
N ASP A 656 15.92 -11.74 10.28
CA ASP A 656 15.39 -12.41 9.12
C ASP A 656 13.85 -12.40 9.05
N MET A 657 13.37 -12.36 7.80
CA MET A 657 12.01 -12.73 7.46
C MET A 657 11.85 -14.24 7.59
N ASP A 658 11.24 -14.67 8.70
CA ASP A 658 10.37 -15.84 8.76
C ASP A 658 9.31 -15.58 9.83
N GLU A 659 8.04 -15.48 9.42
CA GLU A 659 6.92 -15.68 10.36
C GLU A 659 6.85 -17.18 10.68
N THR A 660 7.68 -17.62 11.63
CA THR A 660 7.43 -18.83 12.41
C THR A 660 7.42 -18.47 13.88
N SER A 661 6.31 -18.84 14.52
CA SER A 661 6.09 -18.95 15.97
C SER A 661 7.35 -19.34 16.76
N ASP A 662 7.51 -18.80 17.97
CA ASP A 662 7.82 -19.61 19.16
C ASP A 662 7.39 -18.88 20.44
N GLU A 663 6.59 -19.59 21.26
CA GLU A 663 6.40 -19.36 22.68
C GLU A 663 7.55 -20.06 23.42
N GLU A 664 8.17 -19.39 24.40
CA GLU A 664 8.94 -20.09 25.44
C GLU A 664 8.44 -19.69 26.83
N GLU A 665 7.86 -20.68 27.52
CA GLU A 665 7.76 -20.73 28.98
C GLU A 665 9.15 -20.93 29.59
N GLY A 666 9.47 -20.17 30.64
CA GLY A 666 10.72 -20.32 31.37
C GLY A 666 10.66 -19.71 32.77
N SER A 667 10.20 -20.51 33.72
CA SER A 667 10.28 -20.30 35.17
C SER A 667 11.64 -19.72 35.63
N SER A 668 11.63 -18.63 36.41
CA SER A 668 12.72 -18.38 37.36
C SER A 668 12.25 -17.67 38.62
N ARG A 669 12.88 -18.10 39.71
CA ARG A 669 12.50 -17.96 41.12
C ARG A 669 12.74 -16.56 41.66
N ALA A 670 11.95 -16.24 42.68
CA ALA A 670 12.14 -15.14 43.60
C ALA A 670 13.52 -15.14 44.28
N ALA A 671 14.12 -13.96 44.38
CA ALA A 671 15.00 -13.56 45.48
C ALA A 671 14.90 -12.04 45.64
N GLY A 672 14.46 -11.61 46.82
CA GLY A 672 14.17 -10.21 47.10
C GLY A 672 15.40 -9.35 47.35
N LEU A 673 15.18 -8.04 47.33
CA LEU A 673 15.83 -7.08 48.24
C LEU A 673 15.02 -5.78 48.23
N ALA A 674 14.57 -5.42 49.43
CA ALA A 674 13.91 -4.18 49.76
C ALA A 674 14.87 -2.99 49.64
N GLY A 675 14.36 -1.81 49.29
CA GLY A 675 15.14 -0.59 49.22
C GLY A 675 14.30 0.67 49.07
N ALA A 676 13.76 1.11 50.20
CA ALA A 676 13.24 2.43 50.59
C ALA A 676 13.04 3.54 49.53
N SER A 677 11.81 4.05 49.58
CA SER A 677 11.33 5.37 49.16
C SER A 677 12.12 6.54 49.75
N GLY A 678 12.30 7.59 48.95
CA GLY A 678 12.80 8.89 49.39
C GLY A 678 12.51 9.99 48.37
N ALA A 679 11.39 10.69 48.58
CA ALA A 679 11.02 11.90 47.84
C ALA A 679 11.81 13.10 48.37
N LEU A 680 12.61 13.75 47.52
CA LEU A 680 13.12 15.10 47.77
C LEU A 680 13.15 15.88 46.46
N GLY A 681 12.51 17.06 46.49
CA GLY A 681 12.22 17.90 45.36
C GLY A 681 13.45 18.59 44.76
N ALA A 682 13.44 18.68 43.43
CA ALA A 682 14.38 19.50 42.67
C ALA A 682 13.81 20.92 42.52
N SER A 683 14.20 21.83 43.41
CA SER A 683 14.05 23.27 43.23
C SER A 683 15.23 23.97 43.89
N ALA A 684 16.42 23.76 43.32
CA ALA A 684 17.60 24.58 43.54
C ALA A 684 18.73 23.97 42.69
N LEU A 685 18.94 24.52 41.49
CA LEU A 685 20.23 24.58 40.79
C LEU A 685 19.95 25.29 39.46
N GLY A 686 20.25 26.59 39.44
CA GLY A 686 20.27 27.40 38.23
C GLY A 686 21.41 26.94 37.31
N LEU A 687 21.14 25.91 36.53
CA LEU A 687 21.94 25.53 35.38
C LEU A 687 21.26 26.10 34.14
N ALA A 688 22.04 26.84 33.36
CA ALA A 688 21.66 27.36 32.05
C ALA A 688 21.01 26.24 31.22
N GLN A 689 19.91 26.59 30.53
CA GLN A 689 19.26 25.70 29.57
C GLN A 689 20.32 25.15 28.61
N PRO A 690 20.51 23.82 28.53
CA PRO A 690 21.16 23.26 27.36
C PRO A 690 20.22 23.50 26.19
N ASP A 691 20.75 24.00 25.07
CA ASP A 691 20.04 24.05 23.79
C ASP A 691 19.37 22.69 23.54
N LEU A 692 18.03 22.67 23.60
CA LEU A 692 17.24 21.46 23.38
C LEU A 692 17.42 21.02 21.92
N PRO A 693 17.74 19.75 21.64
CA PRO A 693 17.89 19.27 20.27
C PRO A 693 16.52 19.13 19.60
N ASP A 694 16.33 19.76 18.43
CA ASP A 694 15.44 19.38 17.29
C ASP A 694 14.10 18.60 17.53
N GLU A 695 13.45 18.72 18.70
CA GLU A 695 12.21 18.03 19.07
C GLU A 695 10.97 18.49 18.27
N ALA A 696 11.11 19.52 17.44
CA ALA A 696 10.06 20.10 16.59
C ALA A 696 9.83 19.37 15.25
N ARG A 697 10.43 18.19 15.03
CA ARG A 697 10.37 17.47 13.74
C ARG A 697 9.60 16.15 13.78
N ASP A 698 8.99 15.77 14.90
CA ASP A 698 8.19 14.55 14.94
C ASP A 698 6.85 14.77 14.21
N MET A 699 6.60 13.91 13.22
CA MET A 699 5.39 13.92 12.42
C MET A 699 4.15 13.61 13.27
N SER A 700 4.28 12.73 14.27
CA SER A 700 3.17 12.36 15.15
C SER A 700 2.68 13.57 15.95
N VAL A 701 3.61 14.33 16.53
CA VAL A 701 3.36 15.58 17.25
C VAL A 701 2.76 16.64 16.34
N SER A 702 3.35 16.84 15.16
CA SER A 702 2.87 17.84 14.18
C SER A 702 1.45 17.53 13.70
N THR A 703 1.14 16.24 13.50
CA THR A 703 -0.20 15.77 13.17
C THR A 703 -1.18 16.07 14.29
N LEU A 704 -0.90 15.61 15.51
CA LEU A 704 -1.81 15.78 16.64
C LEU A 704 -2.07 17.26 16.95
N HIS A 705 -1.05 18.10 16.81
CA HIS A 705 -1.20 19.56 16.93
C HIS A 705 -2.12 20.14 15.86
N LEU A 706 -2.00 19.72 14.59
CA LEU A 706 -2.92 20.15 13.53
C LEU A 706 -4.37 19.76 13.84
N TYR A 707 -4.59 18.56 14.36
CA TYR A 707 -5.92 18.13 14.80
C TYR A 707 -6.44 18.96 15.98
N ASP A 708 -5.58 19.39 16.90
CA ASP A 708 -5.97 20.27 18.01
C ASP A 708 -6.27 21.70 17.53
N ILE A 709 -5.53 22.23 16.53
CA ILE A 709 -5.85 23.50 15.87
C ILE A 709 -7.21 23.43 15.18
N HIS A 710 -7.44 22.39 14.37
CA HIS A 710 -8.70 22.17 13.65
C HIS A 710 -9.90 22.18 14.62
N LEU A 711 -9.77 21.52 15.77
CA LEU A 711 -10.80 21.58 16.82
C LEU A 711 -11.02 22.98 17.37
N SER A 712 -9.95 23.68 17.75
CA SER A 712 -10.07 25.02 18.32
C SER A 712 -10.78 25.99 17.38
N GLN A 713 -10.67 25.76 16.06
CA GLN A 713 -11.37 26.52 15.05
C GLN A 713 -12.85 26.09 14.92
N ALA A 714 -13.15 24.79 14.92
CA ALA A 714 -14.50 24.26 14.87
C ALA A 714 -15.36 24.69 16.09
N GLU A 715 -14.79 24.70 17.30
CA GLU A 715 -15.46 25.18 18.50
C GLU A 715 -15.74 26.69 18.43
N ARG A 716 -14.83 27.47 17.85
CA ARG A 716 -15.03 28.92 17.65
C ARG A 716 -16.13 29.19 16.63
N THR A 717 -16.23 28.44 15.53
CA THR A 717 -17.33 28.58 14.56
C THR A 717 -18.67 28.12 15.12
N ALA A 718 -18.71 27.04 15.90
CA ALA A 718 -19.92 26.59 16.59
C ALA A 718 -20.42 27.63 17.60
N ASN A 719 -19.54 28.22 18.42
CA ASN A 719 -19.89 29.26 19.39
C ASN A 719 -20.32 30.58 18.73
N VAL A 720 -19.78 30.91 17.55
CA VAL A 720 -20.24 32.07 16.75
C VAL A 720 -21.61 31.79 16.13
N SER A 721 -21.91 30.56 15.72
CA SER A 721 -23.25 30.17 15.22
C SER A 721 -24.31 30.11 16.33
N ALA A 722 -23.93 29.73 17.55
CA ALA A 722 -24.82 29.71 18.72
C ALA A 722 -25.21 31.12 19.22
N CYS A 723 -24.45 32.15 18.86
CA CYS A 723 -24.79 33.54 19.16
C CYS A 723 -25.83 34.14 18.20
N CYS A 724 -26.22 33.40 17.14
CA CYS A 724 -27.23 33.78 16.17
C CYS A 724 -28.26 32.65 15.99
N THR A 725 -29.13 32.43 16.97
CA THR A 725 -30.56 32.07 16.79
C THR A 725 -31.22 31.75 18.14
N ASN A 726 -31.95 32.72 18.68
CA ASN A 726 -33.03 32.45 19.64
C ASN A 726 -34.17 31.75 18.87
N ASN A 727 -34.16 30.42 18.81
CA ASN A 727 -35.32 29.53 18.66
C ASN A 727 -34.85 28.08 18.46
N CYS A 728 -34.44 27.43 19.53
CA CYS A 728 -34.20 25.99 19.57
C CYS A 728 -35.19 25.33 20.53
N SER A 729 -36.42 25.17 20.07
CA SER A 729 -37.37 24.18 20.59
C SER A 729 -37.97 23.44 19.40
N GLU A 730 -37.92 22.11 19.46
CA GLU A 730 -38.41 21.13 18.47
C GLU A 730 -37.41 20.66 17.40
N ARG A 731 -36.62 19.64 17.75
CA ARG A 731 -36.27 18.58 16.78
C ARG A 731 -36.68 17.22 17.36
N ARG A 732 -37.73 16.64 16.76
CA ARG A 732 -38.26 15.32 17.07
C ARG A 732 -37.21 14.24 16.81
N ARG A 733 -37.18 13.25 17.71
CA ARG A 733 -36.61 11.91 17.51
C ARG A 733 -37.21 11.29 16.24
N GLY A 734 -36.43 11.13 15.19
CA GLY A 734 -36.94 10.48 13.98
C GLY A 734 -36.06 10.52 12.73
N ASP A 735 -34.74 10.74 12.83
CA ASP A 735 -33.85 10.57 11.66
C ASP A 735 -32.91 9.39 11.89
N ARG A 736 -33.14 8.38 11.05
CA ARG A 736 -32.31 7.20 10.88
C ARG A 736 -31.04 7.66 10.15
N TRP A 737 -30.00 7.93 10.94
CA TRP A 737 -28.59 8.15 10.57
C TRP A 737 -28.28 7.90 9.10
N GLU A 738 -28.22 8.98 8.32
CA GLU A 738 -27.61 8.97 7.01
C GLU A 738 -26.14 8.57 7.18
N SER A 739 -25.74 7.51 6.48
CA SER A 739 -24.35 7.20 6.18
C SER A 739 -23.63 8.46 5.70
N GLY A 740 -22.32 8.55 5.87
CA GLY A 740 -21.49 9.70 5.49
C GLY A 740 -21.43 10.03 3.99
N GLU A 741 -22.51 9.82 3.25
CA GLU A 741 -22.70 10.13 1.83
C GLU A 741 -23.04 11.60 1.56
N HIS A 742 -23.40 12.40 2.58
CA HIS A 742 -23.68 13.82 2.35
C HIS A 742 -22.44 14.69 2.45
N THR A 743 -21.57 14.56 1.46
CA THR A 743 -20.89 15.76 0.94
C THR A 743 -21.89 16.49 0.04
N PRO A 744 -22.06 17.82 0.13
CA PRO A 744 -22.99 18.59 -0.70
C PRO A 744 -22.48 18.76 -2.14
N LEU A 745 -21.99 17.67 -2.75
CA LEU A 745 -21.49 17.60 -4.12
C LEU A 745 -22.56 17.09 -5.12
N LEU A 746 -23.77 16.80 -4.64
CA LEU A 746 -24.88 16.28 -5.46
C LEU A 746 -26.16 17.10 -5.30
N GLN A 747 -26.09 18.39 -5.61
CA GLN A 747 -27.24 19.10 -6.18
C GLN A 747 -26.95 19.30 -7.67
N ARG A 748 -27.64 18.55 -8.54
CA ARG A 748 -27.93 19.07 -9.89
C ARG A 748 -29.18 19.95 -9.78
N PRO A 749 -29.26 21.06 -10.54
CA PRO A 749 -30.43 21.94 -10.54
C PRO A 749 -31.72 21.19 -10.92
#